data_AF-A0A364RCC8-F1
#
_entry.id   AF-A0A364RCC8-F1
#
_cell.length_a   1.000
_cell.length_b   1.000
_cell.length_c   1.000
_cell.angle_alpha   90.00
_cell.angle_beta   90.00
_cell.angle_gamma   90.00
#
_symmetry.space_group_name_H-M   'P 1'
#
loop_
_entity.id
_entity.type
_entity.pdbx_description
1 polymer ?
#
loop_
_entity_poly.entity_id
_entity_poly.type
_entity_poly.pdbx_seq_one_letter_code
_entity_poly.pdbx_strand_id
1 'polypeptide(L)'
;MKKRIILWVGGVLAFLLIAFILLISFRGSLLEYTIRKVITKVENKYPVDFNIASARFIDLNSVALTGITLVPDGRDTLFSTDSVHATVSIRSIFKGRIVFNRLEVANGFFTATKSGDKDNFSFLLKKEDGAPVDTTAIKSRNYGELLNRLIETAFDNVPDQVDFKNLNVSYVSDNRTISVKMPFLTVEEGNINTELAIRTDSIVNNMRVKGTIDPGDYNISASLYATDNKGIVLPYVKDKFDAAVAFDTLHISLNNKRFRNDKLTVKGTGMINNLVVNHEKIADQDVVVKEAAVDYVVTLGPNLYVVDSLTEVRVNKAKANIYAAYQNATSKIIDLQVKTAEMPGDNFFDSLPTGLFENLDGIKTQGNLKYKMSFHLNMDSIDYVRFNSDLDASKNFKIVKWGKTNLQKINGSFEHTVYEYGKPVRTFTVGPSNPFFSHIGSISPYLRNAILTAEDAYFYSHNGFHEEAFRQAIAKNLETGEFARGGSTISMQLVKNVFLTRQKTVSRKVEEAIIVWLMENLDLVSKNRMFEVYLNIIEWGPNVYGAKDASRFYFGKQPSELNLAEAIFLTSIIPSPKRYRSSFDSYGNLRSYKSGYYRLIGSHMLKRGLISREVYDNLYPNVRLYGRARDLVVTAIDTTQLEPDSTEFELQTIDMLDF
;
A
#
# COMPACT_ATOMS: atom_id res chain seq x y z
N MET A 1 27.26 -64.94 -43.51
CA MET A 1 26.86 -63.86 -42.55
C MET A 1 25.52 -63.20 -42.92
N LYS A 2 25.29 -62.72 -44.15
CA LYS A 2 24.06 -61.99 -44.55
C LYS A 2 22.73 -62.74 -44.30
N LYS A 3 22.61 -64.04 -44.60
CA LYS A 3 21.38 -64.83 -44.35
C LYS A 3 21.00 -64.95 -42.87
N ARG A 4 21.97 -65.05 -41.95
CA ARG A 4 21.72 -65.12 -40.51
C ARG A 4 21.25 -63.79 -39.93
N ILE A 5 21.78 -62.67 -40.45
CA ILE A 5 21.34 -61.32 -40.05
C ILE A 5 19.92 -61.05 -40.55
N ILE A 6 19.57 -61.45 -41.78
CA ILE A 6 18.21 -61.30 -42.32
C ILE A 6 17.21 -62.15 -41.53
N LEU A 7 17.56 -63.39 -41.16
CA LEU A 7 16.71 -64.24 -40.30
C LEU A 7 16.56 -63.70 -38.88
N TRP A 8 17.61 -63.09 -38.31
CA TRP A 8 17.56 -62.45 -37.01
C TRP A 8 16.70 -61.18 -37.03
N VAL A 9 16.90 -60.31 -38.02
CA VAL A 9 16.11 -59.08 -38.21
C VAL A 9 14.66 -59.42 -38.51
N GLY A 10 14.40 -60.43 -39.36
CA GLY A 10 13.05 -60.94 -39.63
C GLY A 10 12.38 -61.56 -38.40
N GLY A 11 13.14 -62.30 -37.57
CA GLY A 11 12.65 -62.85 -36.31
C GLY A 11 12.32 -61.77 -35.27
N VAL A 12 13.15 -60.74 -35.16
CA VAL A 12 12.90 -59.59 -34.28
C VAL A 12 11.68 -58.78 -34.76
N LEU A 13 11.54 -58.55 -36.06
CA LEU A 13 10.37 -57.86 -36.62
C LEU A 13 9.08 -58.68 -36.43
N ALA A 14 9.12 -59.99 -36.64
CA ALA A 14 7.98 -60.87 -36.39
C ALA A 14 7.62 -60.91 -34.89
N PHE A 15 8.61 -60.96 -34.00
CA PHE A 15 8.39 -60.87 -32.56
C PHE A 15 7.79 -59.52 -32.14
N LEU A 16 8.30 -58.40 -32.67
CA LEU A 16 7.77 -57.07 -32.41
C LEU A 16 6.34 -56.93 -32.95
N LEU A 17 6.03 -57.53 -34.10
CA LEU A 17 4.70 -57.54 -34.69
C LEU A 17 3.72 -58.38 -33.87
N ILE A 18 4.14 -59.56 -33.40
CA ILE A 18 3.34 -60.41 -32.50
C ILE A 18 3.15 -59.71 -31.15
N ALA A 19 4.20 -59.12 -30.57
CA ALA A 19 4.11 -58.34 -29.34
C ALA A 19 3.18 -57.13 -29.51
N PHE A 20 3.21 -56.47 -30.67
CA PHE A 20 2.31 -55.36 -31.02
C PHE A 20 0.85 -55.83 -31.16
N ILE A 21 0.61 -56.96 -31.83
CA ILE A 21 -0.73 -57.57 -31.95
C ILE A 21 -1.25 -57.98 -30.56
N LEU A 22 -0.43 -58.61 -29.73
CA LEU A 22 -0.78 -58.96 -28.35
C LEU A 22 -1.07 -57.71 -27.52
N LEU A 23 -0.24 -56.67 -27.61
CA LEU A 23 -0.46 -55.40 -26.92
C LEU A 23 -1.79 -54.78 -27.36
N ILE A 24 -2.11 -54.75 -28.65
CA ILE A 24 -3.40 -54.26 -29.17
C ILE A 24 -4.57 -55.13 -28.69
N SER A 25 -4.39 -56.44 -28.61
CA SER A 25 -5.44 -57.39 -28.22
C SER A 25 -5.74 -57.34 -26.73
N PHE A 26 -4.71 -57.13 -25.89
CA PHE A 26 -4.83 -57.08 -24.43
C PHE A 26 -4.96 -55.66 -23.85
N ARG A 27 -4.86 -54.59 -24.66
CA ARG A 27 -4.89 -53.20 -24.18
C ARG A 27 -6.14 -52.86 -23.36
N GLY A 28 -7.30 -53.42 -23.73
CA GLY A 28 -8.55 -53.20 -22.98
C GLY A 28 -8.46 -53.71 -21.55
N SER A 29 -8.03 -54.97 -21.38
CA SER A 29 -7.81 -55.58 -20.06
C SER A 29 -6.70 -54.89 -19.27
N LEU A 30 -5.64 -54.42 -19.95
CA LEU A 30 -4.56 -53.67 -19.32
C LEU A 30 -5.04 -52.30 -18.81
N LEU A 31 -5.90 -51.62 -19.58
CA LEU A 31 -6.51 -50.35 -19.16
C LEU A 31 -7.40 -50.57 -17.95
N GLU A 32 -8.26 -51.59 -17.97
CA GLU A 32 -9.14 -51.92 -16.85
C GLU A 32 -8.34 -52.23 -15.57
N TYR A 33 -7.29 -53.05 -15.68
CA TYR A 33 -6.37 -53.31 -14.58
C TYR A 33 -5.70 -52.03 -14.07
N THR A 34 -5.27 -51.16 -14.98
CA THR A 34 -4.64 -49.88 -14.62
C THR A 34 -5.60 -48.96 -13.90
N ILE A 35 -6.84 -48.84 -14.37
CA ILE A 35 -7.88 -48.02 -13.76
C ILE A 35 -8.21 -48.53 -12.36
N ARG A 36 -8.41 -49.85 -12.18
CA ARG A 36 -8.60 -50.45 -10.85
C ARG A 36 -7.44 -50.10 -9.91
N LYS A 37 -6.20 -50.23 -10.39
CA LYS A 37 -5.01 -49.88 -9.60
C LYS A 37 -4.96 -48.40 -9.22
N VAL A 38 -5.38 -47.49 -10.12
CA VAL A 38 -5.46 -46.05 -9.84
C VAL A 38 -6.54 -45.77 -8.79
N ILE A 39 -7.73 -46.36 -8.94
CA ILE A 39 -8.83 -46.25 -7.98
C ILE A 39 -8.35 -46.69 -6.59
N THR A 40 -7.84 -47.92 -6.47
CA THR A 40 -7.31 -48.44 -5.20
C THR A 40 -6.20 -47.56 -4.62
N LYS A 41 -5.34 -46.96 -5.46
CA LYS A 41 -4.28 -46.05 -4.98
C LYS A 41 -4.85 -44.74 -4.41
N VAL A 42 -5.90 -44.20 -5.01
CA VAL A 42 -6.57 -42.97 -4.54
C VAL A 42 -7.29 -43.26 -3.22
N GLU A 43 -8.08 -44.33 -3.16
CA GLU A 43 -8.87 -44.75 -1.99
C GLU A 43 -7.97 -45.17 -0.81
N ASN A 44 -6.81 -45.79 -1.08
CA ASN A 44 -5.84 -46.09 -0.01
C ASN A 44 -5.16 -44.84 0.55
N LYS A 45 -5.13 -43.75 -0.21
CA LYS A 45 -4.46 -42.50 0.19
C LYS A 45 -5.43 -41.50 0.81
N TYR A 46 -6.68 -41.52 0.42
CA TYR A 46 -7.70 -40.55 0.81
C TYR A 46 -9.02 -41.26 1.15
N PRO A 47 -9.76 -40.82 2.18
CA PRO A 47 -11.06 -41.39 2.56
C PRO A 47 -12.17 -40.95 1.60
N VAL A 48 -12.13 -41.52 0.39
CA VAL A 48 -13.01 -41.15 -0.73
C VAL A 48 -13.43 -42.40 -1.49
N ASP A 49 -14.63 -42.38 -2.05
CA ASP A 49 -15.09 -43.24 -3.13
C ASP A 49 -14.74 -42.59 -4.47
N PHE A 50 -13.83 -43.20 -5.22
CA PHE A 50 -13.39 -42.70 -6.52
C PHE A 50 -13.84 -43.65 -7.64
N ASN A 51 -14.87 -43.23 -8.37
CA ASN A 51 -15.49 -44.06 -9.39
C ASN A 51 -15.20 -43.53 -10.81
N ILE A 52 -15.06 -44.45 -11.75
CA ILE A 52 -14.95 -44.20 -13.19
C ILE A 52 -15.90 -45.18 -13.88
N ALA A 53 -17.03 -44.69 -14.41
CA ALA A 53 -18.08 -45.55 -14.95
C ALA A 53 -17.63 -46.37 -16.18
N SER A 54 -16.82 -45.77 -17.07
CA SER A 54 -16.21 -46.52 -18.17
C SER A 54 -14.86 -45.93 -18.59
N ALA A 55 -13.98 -46.79 -19.10
CA ALA A 55 -12.67 -46.41 -19.65
C ALA A 55 -12.41 -47.21 -20.93
N ARG A 56 -12.05 -46.53 -22.02
CA ARG A 56 -11.72 -47.18 -23.30
C ARG A 56 -10.62 -46.47 -24.05
N PHE A 57 -9.85 -47.22 -24.83
CA PHE A 57 -8.98 -46.65 -25.84
C PHE A 57 -9.81 -46.19 -27.03
N ILE A 58 -9.60 -44.94 -27.46
CA ILE A 58 -10.20 -44.42 -28.70
C ILE A 58 -9.28 -44.74 -29.89
N ASP A 59 -7.97 -44.66 -29.67
CA ASP A 59 -6.94 -44.96 -30.67
C ASP A 59 -5.74 -45.71 -30.02
N LEU A 60 -4.51 -45.56 -30.54
CA LEU A 60 -3.32 -46.23 -29.99
C LEU A 60 -2.78 -45.59 -28.70
N ASN A 61 -3.03 -44.29 -28.46
CA ASN A 61 -2.45 -43.54 -27.35
C ASN A 61 -3.44 -42.61 -26.62
N SER A 62 -4.71 -42.65 -26.98
CA SER A 62 -5.79 -41.86 -26.39
C SER A 62 -6.77 -42.74 -25.61
N VAL A 63 -7.10 -42.27 -24.41
CA VAL A 63 -8.06 -42.90 -23.51
C VAL A 63 -9.22 -41.94 -23.27
N ALA A 64 -10.44 -42.45 -23.39
CA ALA A 64 -11.64 -41.78 -22.88
C ALA A 64 -12.10 -42.44 -21.60
N LEU A 65 -12.34 -41.62 -20.60
CA LEU A 65 -12.94 -41.95 -19.31
C LEU A 65 -14.30 -41.25 -19.24
N THR A 66 -15.34 -41.93 -18.77
CA THR A 66 -16.67 -41.34 -18.61
C THR A 66 -17.20 -41.53 -17.20
N GLY A 67 -18.00 -40.57 -16.72
CA GLY A 67 -18.65 -40.62 -15.41
C GLY A 67 -17.63 -40.76 -14.28
N ILE A 68 -16.67 -39.83 -14.22
CA ILE A 68 -15.70 -39.79 -13.13
C ILE A 68 -16.34 -39.06 -11.96
N THR A 69 -16.34 -39.66 -10.78
CA THR A 69 -16.84 -39.03 -9.55
C THR A 69 -15.87 -39.26 -8.40
N LEU A 70 -15.73 -38.26 -7.54
CA LEU A 70 -14.97 -38.34 -6.30
C LEU A 70 -15.87 -37.87 -5.16
N VAL A 71 -16.24 -38.80 -4.29
CA VAL A 71 -17.17 -38.58 -3.18
C VAL A 71 -16.44 -38.90 -1.88
N PRO A 72 -16.19 -37.93 -0.99
CA PRO A 72 -15.59 -38.21 0.30
C PRO A 72 -16.53 -39.00 1.22
N ASP A 73 -15.99 -39.86 2.07
CA ASP A 73 -16.79 -40.78 2.89
C ASP A 73 -17.81 -40.04 3.77
N GLY A 74 -19.10 -40.34 3.56
CA GLY A 74 -20.20 -39.72 4.30
C GLY A 74 -20.41 -38.23 4.03
N ARG A 75 -19.90 -37.71 2.90
CA ARG A 75 -20.00 -36.31 2.47
C ARG A 75 -20.59 -36.17 1.07
N ASP A 76 -20.92 -34.93 0.70
CA ASP A 76 -21.36 -34.59 -0.66
C ASP A 76 -20.21 -34.72 -1.67
N THR A 77 -20.58 -35.05 -2.91
CA THR A 77 -19.67 -35.15 -4.06
C THR A 77 -18.79 -33.92 -4.19
N LEU A 78 -17.47 -34.12 -4.13
CA LEU A 78 -16.50 -33.04 -4.28
C LEU A 78 -16.22 -32.76 -5.76
N PHE A 79 -16.13 -33.80 -6.58
CA PHE A 79 -15.81 -33.67 -8.00
C PHE A 79 -16.63 -34.64 -8.85
N SER A 80 -17.10 -34.17 -10.01
CA SER A 80 -17.70 -35.01 -11.05
C SER A 80 -17.39 -34.49 -12.45
N THR A 81 -17.36 -35.39 -13.43
CA THR A 81 -17.25 -35.02 -14.85
C THR A 81 -17.85 -36.10 -15.74
N ASP A 82 -18.51 -35.68 -16.82
CA ASP A 82 -19.18 -36.59 -17.76
C ASP A 82 -18.16 -37.36 -18.59
N SER A 83 -17.13 -36.68 -19.08
CA SER A 83 -16.10 -37.29 -19.92
C SER A 83 -14.76 -36.57 -19.83
N VAL A 84 -13.69 -37.36 -19.80
CA VAL A 84 -12.30 -36.92 -19.92
C VAL A 84 -11.65 -37.70 -21.06
N HIS A 85 -11.13 -36.98 -22.05
CA HIS A 85 -10.39 -37.55 -23.17
C HIS A 85 -8.94 -37.11 -23.04
N ALA A 86 -8.02 -38.06 -22.91
CA ALA A 86 -6.61 -37.78 -22.67
C ALA A 86 -5.74 -38.55 -23.68
N THR A 87 -4.93 -37.84 -24.44
CA THR A 87 -3.94 -38.41 -25.35
C THR A 87 -2.57 -38.34 -24.71
N VAL A 88 -1.94 -39.48 -24.45
CA VAL A 88 -0.62 -39.54 -23.83
C VAL A 88 0.48 -39.35 -24.87
N SER A 89 1.49 -38.58 -24.51
CA SER A 89 2.69 -38.40 -25.32
C SER A 89 3.55 -39.68 -25.32
N ILE A 90 3.65 -40.34 -26.47
CA ILE A 90 4.52 -41.52 -26.63
C ILE A 90 5.98 -41.19 -26.28
N ARG A 91 6.44 -39.97 -26.60
CA ARG A 91 7.79 -39.50 -26.28
C ARG A 91 8.01 -39.26 -24.78
N SER A 92 6.98 -38.85 -24.03
CA SER A 92 7.12 -38.59 -22.59
C SER A 92 7.23 -39.89 -21.79
N ILE A 93 6.56 -40.96 -22.24
CA ILE A 93 6.68 -42.31 -21.65
C ILE A 93 8.15 -42.76 -21.61
N PHE A 94 8.90 -42.54 -22.70
CA PHE A 94 10.34 -42.86 -22.75
C PHE A 94 11.23 -41.98 -21.86
N LYS A 95 10.74 -40.81 -21.41
CA LYS A 95 11.43 -39.91 -20.46
C LYS A 95 11.03 -40.15 -19.00
N GLY A 96 10.18 -41.14 -18.71
CA GLY A 96 9.75 -41.49 -17.35
C GLY A 96 8.72 -40.54 -16.73
N ARG A 97 8.05 -39.68 -17.52
CA ARG A 97 6.98 -38.78 -17.06
C ARG A 97 5.77 -38.87 -17.99
N ILE A 98 4.55 -38.90 -17.44
CA ILE A 98 3.32 -38.91 -18.23
C ILE A 98 2.95 -37.45 -18.52
N VAL A 99 3.01 -37.04 -19.79
CA VAL A 99 2.56 -35.74 -20.28
C VAL A 99 1.45 -36.00 -21.29
N PHE A 100 0.38 -35.19 -21.24
CA PHE A 100 -0.73 -35.30 -22.16
C PHE A 100 -0.52 -34.36 -23.35
N ASN A 101 -0.59 -34.88 -24.58
CA ASN A 101 -0.61 -34.04 -25.79
C ASN A 101 -1.94 -33.30 -25.91
N ARG A 102 -3.03 -33.94 -25.50
CA ARG A 102 -4.39 -33.41 -25.58
C ARG A 102 -5.16 -33.80 -24.34
N LEU A 103 -5.87 -32.84 -23.78
CA LEU A 103 -6.77 -33.05 -22.66
C LEU A 103 -8.11 -32.35 -22.94
N GLU A 104 -9.16 -33.14 -23.12
CA GLU A 104 -10.53 -32.64 -23.28
C GLU A 104 -11.37 -33.06 -22.08
N VAL A 105 -12.14 -32.13 -21.51
CA VAL A 105 -13.01 -32.39 -20.34
C VAL A 105 -14.36 -31.75 -20.58
N ALA A 106 -15.44 -32.51 -20.41
CA ALA A 106 -16.80 -32.00 -20.56
C ALA A 106 -17.59 -32.08 -19.25
N ASN A 107 -18.28 -31.00 -18.91
CA ASN A 107 -19.17 -30.89 -17.75
C ASN A 107 -18.48 -31.24 -16.43
N GLY A 108 -17.36 -30.57 -16.14
CA GLY A 108 -16.63 -30.74 -14.89
C GLY A 108 -17.23 -29.89 -13.77
N PHE A 109 -17.63 -30.52 -12.67
CA PHE A 109 -18.11 -29.85 -11.47
C PHE A 109 -17.19 -30.14 -10.30
N PHE A 110 -16.68 -29.08 -9.67
CA PHE A 110 -15.98 -29.14 -8.40
C PHE A 110 -16.77 -28.35 -7.37
N THR A 111 -17.23 -29.00 -6.30
CA THR A 111 -18.11 -28.40 -5.30
C THR A 111 -17.55 -28.65 -3.91
N ALA A 112 -16.87 -27.64 -3.37
CA ALA A 112 -16.40 -27.63 -2.00
C ALA A 112 -17.50 -27.08 -1.08
N THR A 113 -17.90 -27.84 -0.07
CA THR A 113 -18.90 -27.43 0.93
C THR A 113 -18.30 -27.46 2.33
N LYS A 114 -18.67 -26.48 3.16
CA LYS A 114 -18.31 -26.41 4.58
C LYS A 114 -19.49 -25.94 5.41
N SER A 115 -19.94 -26.74 6.37
CA SER A 115 -20.94 -26.35 7.36
C SER A 115 -20.42 -26.67 8.76
N GLY A 116 -20.24 -25.64 9.60
CA GLY A 116 -19.50 -25.77 10.85
C GLY A 116 -18.09 -26.37 10.69
N ASP A 117 -17.78 -27.40 11.46
CA ASP A 117 -16.50 -28.14 11.42
C ASP A 117 -16.46 -29.25 10.35
N LYS A 118 -17.55 -29.38 9.59
CA LYS A 118 -17.75 -30.44 8.61
C LYS A 118 -17.55 -29.88 7.21
N ASP A 119 -16.62 -30.46 6.46
CA ASP A 119 -16.43 -30.15 5.04
C ASP A 119 -16.17 -31.41 4.20
N ASN A 120 -16.20 -31.23 2.88
CA ASN A 120 -15.95 -32.30 1.90
C ASN A 120 -14.61 -32.14 1.17
N PHE A 121 -13.63 -31.40 1.69
CA PHE A 121 -12.37 -31.13 0.96
C PHE A 121 -11.09 -31.12 1.81
N SER A 122 -11.20 -30.95 3.13
CA SER A 122 -10.04 -30.82 4.03
C SER A 122 -9.15 -32.06 4.06
N PHE A 123 -9.65 -33.24 3.67
CA PHE A 123 -8.82 -34.44 3.53
C PHE A 123 -7.71 -34.30 2.45
N LEU A 124 -7.86 -33.34 1.52
CA LEU A 124 -6.82 -33.02 0.52
C LEU A 124 -5.68 -32.19 1.14
N LEU A 125 -5.94 -31.49 2.24
CA LEU A 125 -4.96 -30.68 2.94
C LEU A 125 -4.20 -31.59 3.89
N LYS A 126 -2.94 -31.89 3.53
CA LYS A 126 -2.06 -32.78 4.30
C LYS A 126 -1.94 -32.25 5.74
N LYS A 127 -2.53 -32.95 6.72
CA LYS A 127 -2.27 -32.71 8.14
C LYS A 127 -0.88 -33.28 8.45
N GLU A 128 0.10 -32.43 8.74
CA GLU A 128 1.34 -32.89 9.37
C GLU A 128 1.01 -33.29 10.80
N ASP A 129 0.57 -34.53 10.99
CA ASP A 129 0.53 -35.12 12.32
C ASP A 129 1.98 -35.44 12.73
N GLY A 130 2.55 -34.63 13.61
CA GLY A 130 3.52 -35.09 14.60
C GLY A 130 5.02 -35.15 14.25
N ALA A 131 5.58 -34.18 13.51
CA ALA A 131 7.00 -33.87 13.68
C ALA A 131 7.11 -32.62 14.58
N PRO A 132 7.92 -32.61 15.66
CA PRO A 132 8.23 -31.38 16.34
C PRO A 132 8.86 -30.46 15.30
N VAL A 133 8.19 -29.34 15.01
CA VAL A 133 8.81 -28.24 14.28
C VAL A 133 10.04 -27.89 15.11
N ASP A 134 11.22 -28.17 14.57
CA ASP A 134 12.48 -27.78 15.18
C ASP A 134 12.50 -26.25 15.23
N THR A 135 12.00 -25.69 16.34
CA THR A 135 11.99 -24.26 16.60
C THR A 135 13.39 -23.70 16.86
N THR A 136 14.43 -24.54 16.88
CA THR A 136 15.82 -24.09 17.07
C THR A 136 16.52 -23.73 15.76
N ALA A 137 16.00 -24.15 14.60
CA ALA A 137 16.48 -23.70 13.30
C ALA A 137 15.56 -22.61 12.73
N ILE A 138 15.98 -21.34 12.79
CA ILE A 138 15.39 -20.26 11.98
C ILE A 138 15.73 -20.55 10.50
N LYS A 139 15.08 -21.53 9.87
CA LYS A 139 15.13 -21.70 8.42
C LYS A 139 14.28 -20.58 7.81
N SER A 140 14.94 -19.48 7.46
CA SER A 140 14.36 -18.40 6.65
C SER A 140 13.66 -19.01 5.44
N ARG A 141 12.36 -18.75 5.28
CA ARG A 141 11.58 -19.28 4.16
C ARG A 141 12.12 -18.70 2.84
N ASN A 142 12.66 -19.54 1.96
CA ASN A 142 13.08 -19.13 0.62
C ASN A 142 11.88 -19.08 -0.33
N TYR A 143 11.23 -17.91 -0.41
CA TYR A 143 10.12 -17.71 -1.35
C TYR A 143 10.53 -17.83 -2.81
N GLY A 144 11.81 -17.60 -3.15
CA GLY A 144 12.33 -17.79 -4.50
C GLY A 144 12.28 -19.25 -4.93
N GLU A 145 12.70 -20.19 -4.07
CA GLU A 145 12.61 -21.62 -4.35
C GLU A 145 11.15 -22.11 -4.43
N LEU A 146 10.29 -21.63 -3.52
CA LEU A 146 8.86 -21.95 -3.54
C LEU A 146 8.20 -21.50 -4.84
N LEU A 147 8.38 -20.24 -5.23
CA LEU A 147 7.82 -19.70 -6.46
C LEU A 147 8.42 -20.39 -7.69
N ASN A 148 9.71 -20.69 -7.68
CA ASN A 148 10.38 -21.42 -8.76
C ASN A 148 9.70 -22.78 -8.99
N ARG A 149 9.47 -23.53 -7.90
CA ARG A 149 8.81 -24.82 -7.94
C ARG A 149 7.36 -24.73 -8.43
N LEU A 150 6.64 -23.69 -8.02
CA LEU A 150 5.28 -23.45 -8.51
C LEU A 150 5.27 -23.16 -10.02
N ILE A 151 6.18 -22.31 -10.51
CA ILE A 151 6.30 -22.02 -11.94
C ILE A 151 6.70 -23.28 -12.71
N GLU A 152 7.73 -24.02 -12.26
CA GLU A 152 8.14 -25.27 -12.91
C GLU A 152 7.02 -26.30 -12.94
N THR A 153 6.32 -26.48 -11.82
CA THR A 153 5.19 -27.41 -11.76
C THR A 153 4.05 -26.97 -12.68
N ALA A 154 3.76 -25.67 -12.76
CA ALA A 154 2.71 -25.17 -13.63
C ALA A 154 3.05 -25.38 -15.11
N PHE A 155 4.27 -25.05 -15.53
CA PHE A 155 4.71 -25.08 -16.93
C PHE A 155 5.05 -26.50 -17.43
N ASP A 156 5.69 -27.34 -16.61
CA ASP A 156 6.07 -28.71 -16.99
C ASP A 156 4.85 -29.63 -17.22
N ASN A 157 3.67 -29.24 -16.74
CA ASN A 157 2.45 -30.05 -16.79
C ASN A 157 1.37 -29.47 -17.72
N VAL A 158 1.68 -28.43 -18.50
CA VAL A 158 0.73 -27.86 -19.48
C VAL A 158 0.60 -28.82 -20.68
N PRO A 159 -0.61 -29.31 -21.00
CA PRO A 159 -0.83 -30.08 -22.22
C PRO A 159 -0.65 -29.21 -23.48
N ASP A 160 -0.22 -29.81 -24.60
CA ASP A 160 -0.09 -29.07 -25.88
C ASP A 160 -1.45 -28.53 -26.38
N GLN A 161 -2.53 -29.28 -26.11
CA GLN A 161 -3.90 -28.93 -26.44
C GLN A 161 -4.84 -29.16 -25.24
N VAL A 162 -5.68 -28.17 -24.94
CA VAL A 162 -6.71 -28.25 -23.90
C VAL A 162 -8.04 -27.82 -24.48
N ASP A 163 -9.09 -28.61 -24.29
CA ASP A 163 -10.49 -28.24 -24.61
C ASP A 163 -11.40 -28.61 -23.44
N PHE A 164 -11.67 -27.65 -22.57
CA PHE A 164 -12.61 -27.83 -21.48
C PHE A 164 -13.94 -27.20 -21.82
N LYS A 165 -15.04 -27.91 -21.55
CA LYS A 165 -16.42 -27.48 -21.80
C LYS A 165 -17.18 -27.52 -20.49
N ASN A 166 -17.83 -26.41 -20.15
CA ASN A 166 -18.70 -26.26 -18.98
C ASN A 166 -18.02 -26.69 -17.66
N LEU A 167 -16.94 -26.02 -17.29
CA LEU A 167 -16.34 -26.20 -15.97
C LEU A 167 -17.01 -25.29 -14.94
N ASN A 168 -17.38 -25.86 -13.81
CA ASN A 168 -18.00 -25.15 -12.71
C ASN A 168 -17.26 -25.49 -11.43
N VAL A 169 -16.74 -24.47 -10.76
CA VAL A 169 -16.10 -24.58 -9.45
C VAL A 169 -16.96 -23.81 -8.47
N SER A 170 -17.37 -24.43 -7.37
CA SER A 170 -18.14 -23.76 -6.33
C SER A 170 -17.55 -24.06 -4.96
N TYR A 171 -17.60 -23.05 -4.10
CA TYR A 171 -17.32 -23.14 -2.68
C TYR A 171 -18.53 -22.57 -1.95
N VAL A 172 -19.13 -23.37 -1.08
CA VAL A 172 -20.30 -22.99 -0.31
C VAL A 172 -20.00 -23.19 1.17
N SER A 173 -20.23 -22.15 1.96
CA SER A 173 -20.16 -22.21 3.40
C SER A 173 -21.28 -21.41 4.05
N ASP A 174 -21.47 -21.57 5.36
CA ASP A 174 -22.55 -20.92 6.12
C ASP A 174 -22.63 -19.39 5.85
N ASN A 175 -21.49 -18.74 5.63
CA ASN A 175 -21.41 -17.27 5.48
C ASN A 175 -20.88 -16.80 4.11
N ARG A 176 -20.53 -17.71 3.19
CA ARG A 176 -19.88 -17.32 1.94
C ARG A 176 -20.16 -18.31 0.81
N THR A 177 -20.55 -17.77 -0.33
CA THR A 177 -20.73 -18.53 -1.57
C THR A 177 -19.83 -17.96 -2.66
N ILE A 178 -18.98 -18.81 -3.24
CA ILE A 178 -18.16 -18.47 -4.40
C ILE A 178 -18.49 -19.47 -5.49
N SER A 179 -18.81 -19.00 -6.70
CA SER A 179 -18.96 -19.88 -7.86
C SER A 179 -18.24 -19.30 -9.07
N VAL A 180 -17.38 -20.09 -9.68
CA VAL A 180 -16.71 -19.82 -10.95
C VAL A 180 -17.34 -20.70 -12.01
N LYS A 181 -17.93 -20.06 -13.03
CA LYS A 181 -18.41 -20.75 -14.23
C LYS A 181 -17.49 -20.43 -15.39
N MET A 182 -17.04 -21.46 -16.08
CA MET A 182 -16.14 -21.40 -17.22
C MET A 182 -16.77 -22.21 -18.35
N PRO A 183 -17.59 -21.58 -19.23
CA PRO A 183 -18.31 -22.30 -20.28
C PRO A 183 -17.40 -23.03 -21.25
N PHE A 184 -16.21 -22.48 -21.50
CA PHE A 184 -15.16 -23.15 -22.25
C PHE A 184 -13.77 -22.66 -21.82
N LEU A 185 -12.74 -23.49 -22.02
CA LEU A 185 -11.34 -23.09 -22.04
C LEU A 185 -10.65 -23.84 -23.16
N THR A 186 -10.07 -23.11 -24.10
CA THR A 186 -9.30 -23.67 -25.19
C THR A 186 -7.85 -23.23 -25.08
N VAL A 187 -6.93 -24.19 -25.20
CA VAL A 187 -5.51 -23.93 -25.43
C VAL A 187 -5.13 -24.61 -26.73
N GLU A 188 -4.87 -23.82 -27.76
CA GLU A 188 -4.51 -24.31 -29.11
C GLU A 188 -3.30 -23.54 -29.62
N GLU A 189 -2.24 -24.26 -29.99
CA GLU A 189 -0.97 -23.67 -30.44
C GLU A 189 -0.43 -22.62 -29.43
N GLY A 190 -0.58 -22.92 -28.14
CA GLY A 190 -0.20 -22.02 -27.04
C GLY A 190 -1.16 -20.87 -26.80
N ASN A 191 -2.21 -20.65 -27.60
CA ASN A 191 -3.18 -19.58 -27.40
C ASN A 191 -4.25 -19.98 -26.38
N ILE A 192 -4.38 -19.21 -25.31
CA ILE A 192 -5.39 -19.39 -24.26
C ILE A 192 -6.60 -18.52 -24.58
N ASN A 193 -7.80 -19.10 -24.57
CA ASN A 193 -9.05 -18.37 -24.70
C ASN A 193 -10.13 -18.97 -23.80
N THR A 194 -10.79 -18.15 -22.99
CA THR A 194 -11.88 -18.57 -22.10
C THR A 194 -12.78 -17.40 -21.71
N GLU A 195 -14.00 -17.73 -21.29
CA GLU A 195 -14.90 -16.82 -20.58
C GLU A 195 -15.16 -17.34 -19.17
N LEU A 196 -15.25 -16.41 -18.22
CA LEU A 196 -15.36 -16.70 -16.81
C LEU A 196 -16.44 -15.81 -16.18
N ALA A 197 -17.34 -16.42 -15.42
CA ALA A 197 -18.24 -15.73 -14.53
C ALA A 197 -17.91 -16.12 -13.09
N ILE A 198 -17.33 -15.18 -12.34
CA ILE A 198 -17.01 -15.36 -10.92
C ILE A 198 -18.07 -14.65 -10.11
N ARG A 199 -18.88 -15.40 -9.36
CA ARG A 199 -19.81 -14.87 -8.38
C ARG A 199 -19.22 -15.06 -6.99
N THR A 200 -19.15 -13.99 -6.23
CA THR A 200 -18.81 -13.98 -4.81
C THR A 200 -19.97 -13.28 -4.09
N ASP A 201 -20.78 -14.07 -3.41
CA ASP A 201 -22.02 -13.63 -2.76
C ASP A 201 -22.95 -12.90 -3.76
N SER A 202 -23.14 -11.59 -3.60
CA SER A 202 -23.96 -10.77 -4.51
C SER A 202 -23.19 -10.16 -5.70
N ILE A 203 -21.86 -10.21 -5.68
CA ILE A 203 -21.01 -9.60 -6.71
C ILE A 203 -20.75 -10.62 -7.81
N VAL A 204 -20.96 -10.21 -9.06
CA VAL A 204 -20.70 -11.04 -10.25
C VAL A 204 -19.71 -10.32 -11.15
N ASN A 205 -18.57 -10.95 -11.43
CA ASN A 205 -17.58 -10.50 -12.39
C ASN A 205 -17.65 -11.40 -13.62
N ASN A 206 -18.07 -10.83 -14.75
CA ASN A 206 -18.06 -11.51 -16.03
C ASN A 206 -16.84 -11.03 -16.84
N MET A 207 -15.93 -11.94 -17.16
CA MET A 207 -14.67 -11.59 -17.80
C MET A 207 -14.31 -12.56 -18.93
N ARG A 208 -13.67 -12.02 -19.97
CA ARG A 208 -13.00 -12.81 -20.99
C ARG A 208 -11.51 -12.84 -20.69
N VAL A 209 -10.90 -14.01 -20.84
CA VAL A 209 -9.45 -14.17 -20.71
C VAL A 209 -8.88 -14.60 -22.04
N LYS A 210 -7.86 -13.88 -22.49
CA LYS A 210 -7.05 -14.22 -23.66
C LYS A 210 -5.59 -14.24 -23.26
N GLY A 211 -4.79 -15.12 -23.84
CA GLY A 211 -3.39 -15.21 -23.50
C GLY A 211 -2.60 -16.10 -24.41
N THR A 212 -1.32 -16.23 -24.10
CA THR A 212 -0.41 -17.17 -24.73
C THR A 212 0.41 -17.89 -23.67
N ILE A 213 0.78 -19.13 -23.93
CA ILE A 213 1.67 -19.92 -23.09
C ILE A 213 2.68 -20.66 -23.96
N ASP A 214 3.95 -20.53 -23.60
CA ASP A 214 5.05 -21.29 -24.16
C ASP A 214 5.77 -22.00 -22.99
N PRO A 215 5.46 -23.30 -22.80
CA PRO A 215 6.10 -24.13 -21.79
C PRO A 215 7.63 -24.23 -21.91
N GLY A 216 8.17 -24.16 -23.14
CA GLY A 216 9.59 -24.38 -23.41
C GLY A 216 10.48 -23.28 -22.85
N ASP A 217 10.02 -22.03 -22.96
CA ASP A 217 10.75 -20.84 -22.54
C ASP A 217 10.25 -20.25 -21.20
N TYR A 218 9.29 -20.91 -20.54
CA TYR A 218 8.60 -20.40 -19.35
C TYR A 218 7.91 -19.04 -19.57
N ASN A 219 7.36 -18.85 -20.77
CA ASN A 219 6.66 -17.63 -21.12
C ASN A 219 5.14 -17.81 -21.00
N ILE A 220 4.48 -16.88 -20.33
CA ILE A 220 3.01 -16.81 -20.31
C ILE A 220 2.59 -15.35 -20.38
N SER A 221 1.53 -15.07 -21.12
CA SER A 221 0.86 -13.78 -21.10
C SER A 221 -0.64 -14.02 -20.97
N ALA A 222 -1.31 -13.23 -20.13
CA ALA A 222 -2.75 -13.33 -19.94
C ALA A 222 -3.34 -11.95 -19.75
N SER A 223 -4.45 -11.69 -20.45
CA SER A 223 -5.25 -10.48 -20.36
C SER A 223 -6.66 -10.84 -19.94
N LEU A 224 -7.13 -10.22 -18.87
CA LEU A 224 -8.51 -10.26 -18.40
C LEU A 224 -9.22 -9.00 -18.89
N TYR A 225 -10.41 -9.17 -19.44
CA TYR A 225 -11.27 -8.08 -19.91
C TYR A 225 -12.63 -8.20 -19.25
N ALA A 226 -13.11 -7.14 -18.61
CA ALA A 226 -14.50 -7.02 -18.21
C ALA A 226 -15.40 -7.15 -19.46
N THR A 227 -16.52 -7.85 -19.32
CA THR A 227 -17.50 -8.03 -20.41
C THR A 227 -18.72 -7.11 -20.26
N ASP A 228 -18.80 -6.39 -19.14
CA ASP A 228 -19.82 -5.38 -18.88
C ASP A 228 -19.17 -4.05 -18.49
N ASN A 229 -20.00 -3.01 -18.36
CA ASN A 229 -19.55 -1.65 -18.04
C ASN A 229 -19.26 -1.44 -16.55
N LYS A 230 -19.38 -2.47 -15.70
CA LYS A 230 -19.12 -2.36 -14.26
C LYS A 230 -17.66 -2.63 -13.89
N GLY A 231 -16.89 -3.16 -14.84
CA GLY A 231 -15.51 -3.57 -14.60
C GLY A 231 -15.42 -4.85 -13.76
N ILE A 232 -14.19 -5.28 -13.48
CA ILE A 232 -13.86 -6.39 -12.60
C ILE A 232 -13.61 -5.83 -11.21
N VAL A 233 -14.46 -6.20 -10.25
CA VAL A 233 -14.33 -5.84 -8.83
C VAL A 233 -13.56 -6.91 -8.08
N LEU A 234 -12.78 -6.52 -7.06
CA LEU A 234 -12.05 -7.46 -6.19
C LEU A 234 -12.65 -7.51 -4.77
N PRO A 235 -13.72 -8.29 -4.52
CA PRO A 235 -14.35 -8.40 -3.19
C PRO A 235 -13.39 -8.78 -2.07
N TYR A 236 -12.45 -9.69 -2.35
CA TYR A 236 -11.47 -10.12 -1.36
C TYR A 236 -10.59 -8.97 -0.84
N VAL A 237 -10.30 -7.97 -1.67
CA VAL A 237 -9.52 -6.80 -1.26
C VAL A 237 -10.35 -5.93 -0.30
N LYS A 238 -11.66 -5.80 -0.57
CA LYS A 238 -12.59 -5.10 0.33
C LYS A 238 -12.72 -5.82 1.67
N ASP A 239 -12.93 -7.13 1.66
CA ASP A 239 -13.07 -7.92 2.90
C ASP A 239 -11.81 -7.86 3.77
N LYS A 240 -10.62 -7.88 3.15
CA LYS A 240 -9.34 -8.01 3.86
C LYS A 240 -8.72 -6.68 4.25
N PHE A 241 -8.89 -5.66 3.43
CA PHE A 241 -8.18 -4.39 3.57
C PHE A 241 -9.11 -3.19 3.63
N ASP A 242 -10.42 -3.40 3.63
CA ASP A 242 -11.45 -2.35 3.55
C ASP A 242 -11.34 -1.44 2.30
N ALA A 243 -10.59 -1.89 1.29
CA ALA A 243 -10.35 -1.16 0.04
C ALA A 243 -11.27 -1.68 -1.06
N ALA A 244 -12.10 -0.83 -1.65
CA ALA A 244 -12.82 -1.19 -2.87
C ALA A 244 -11.87 -1.00 -4.06
N VAL A 245 -11.69 -2.05 -4.86
CA VAL A 245 -10.81 -2.03 -6.05
C VAL A 245 -11.57 -2.60 -7.24
N ALA A 246 -11.56 -1.86 -8.34
CA ALA A 246 -12.13 -2.27 -9.61
C ALA A 246 -11.23 -1.87 -10.80
N PHE A 247 -11.34 -2.56 -11.93
CA PHE A 247 -10.62 -2.24 -13.17
C PHE A 247 -11.30 -2.83 -14.40
N ASP A 248 -11.07 -2.27 -15.59
CA ASP A 248 -11.68 -2.79 -16.81
C ASP A 248 -10.86 -3.93 -17.43
N THR A 249 -9.54 -3.77 -17.45
CA THR A 249 -8.65 -4.79 -18.03
C THR A 249 -7.38 -4.95 -17.19
N LEU A 250 -6.89 -6.18 -17.09
CA LEU A 250 -5.62 -6.51 -16.44
C LEU A 250 -4.83 -7.44 -17.36
N HIS A 251 -3.63 -7.03 -17.74
CA HIS A 251 -2.64 -7.83 -18.44
C HIS A 251 -1.49 -8.17 -17.51
N ILE A 252 -1.04 -9.42 -17.52
CA ILE A 252 0.13 -9.90 -16.80
C ILE A 252 0.91 -10.84 -17.70
N SER A 253 2.23 -10.73 -17.70
CA SER A 253 3.11 -11.66 -18.41
C SER A 253 4.31 -12.07 -17.58
N LEU A 254 4.80 -13.29 -17.79
CA LEU A 254 6.13 -13.74 -17.42
C LEU A 254 6.87 -14.01 -18.73
N ASN A 255 7.98 -13.33 -18.95
CA ASN A 255 8.74 -13.38 -20.22
C ASN A 255 10.14 -13.98 -20.03
N ASN A 256 10.56 -14.16 -18.77
CA ASN A 256 11.83 -14.77 -18.46
C ASN A 256 11.85 -15.26 -17.01
N LYS A 257 12.49 -16.41 -16.81
CA LYS A 257 12.77 -17.01 -15.51
C LYS A 257 14.23 -17.44 -15.47
N ARG A 258 14.94 -17.07 -14.40
CA ARG A 258 16.29 -17.57 -14.11
C ARG A 258 16.39 -17.98 -12.65
N PHE A 259 16.74 -19.23 -12.40
CA PHE A 259 17.03 -19.72 -11.05
C PHE A 259 18.51 -20.11 -10.95
N ARG A 260 19.26 -19.44 -10.08
CA ARG A 260 20.70 -19.71 -9.85
C ARG A 260 21.09 -19.34 -8.43
N ASN A 261 21.91 -20.18 -7.78
CA ASN A 261 22.41 -19.95 -6.42
C ASN A 261 21.27 -19.61 -5.42
N ASP A 262 20.21 -20.42 -5.45
CA ASP A 262 19.01 -20.28 -4.62
C ASP A 262 18.24 -18.95 -4.76
N LYS A 263 18.49 -18.22 -5.85
CA LYS A 263 17.79 -16.98 -6.20
C LYS A 263 16.99 -17.16 -7.48
N LEU A 264 15.72 -16.80 -7.42
CA LEU A 264 14.81 -16.72 -8.56
C LEU A 264 14.74 -15.28 -9.05
N THR A 265 15.14 -15.02 -10.28
CA THR A 265 14.87 -13.77 -10.99
C THR A 265 13.79 -13.99 -12.03
N VAL A 266 12.72 -13.20 -11.98
CA VAL A 266 11.64 -13.20 -12.96
C VAL A 266 11.53 -11.84 -13.64
N LYS A 267 11.17 -11.87 -14.93
CA LYS A 267 10.89 -10.66 -15.71
C LYS A 267 9.53 -10.79 -16.39
N GLY A 268 8.83 -9.69 -16.50
CA GLY A 268 7.50 -9.68 -17.10
C GLY A 268 6.92 -8.29 -17.19
N THR A 269 5.70 -8.21 -17.68
CA THR A 269 4.96 -6.96 -17.76
C THR A 269 3.62 -7.10 -17.04
N GLY A 270 3.13 -5.99 -16.50
CA GLY A 270 1.80 -5.86 -15.93
C GLY A 270 1.17 -4.59 -16.45
N MET A 271 -0.10 -4.61 -16.82
CA MET A 271 -0.83 -3.42 -17.23
C MET A 271 -2.26 -3.50 -16.73
N ILE A 272 -2.78 -2.42 -16.17
CA ILE A 272 -4.14 -2.30 -15.68
C ILE A 272 -4.76 -1.01 -16.21
N ASN A 273 -5.98 -1.11 -16.71
CA ASN A 273 -6.71 0.04 -17.27
C ASN A 273 -7.95 0.34 -16.43
N ASN A 274 -8.23 1.64 -16.30
CA ASN A 274 -9.33 2.19 -15.52
C ASN A 274 -9.38 1.61 -14.09
N LEU A 275 -8.22 1.56 -13.44
CA LEU A 275 -8.12 1.15 -12.05
C LEU A 275 -8.80 2.20 -11.16
N VAL A 276 -9.81 1.77 -10.41
CA VAL A 276 -10.49 2.56 -9.38
C VAL A 276 -10.13 1.98 -8.02
N VAL A 277 -9.65 2.84 -7.12
CA VAL A 277 -9.32 2.48 -5.75
C VAL A 277 -10.03 3.43 -4.80
N ASN A 278 -10.80 2.88 -3.86
CA ASN A 278 -11.40 3.62 -2.76
C ASN A 278 -10.92 3.05 -1.43
N HIS A 279 -10.21 3.88 -0.66
CA HIS A 279 -9.76 3.54 0.69
C HIS A 279 -9.48 4.84 1.46
N GLU A 280 -10.04 4.98 2.67
CA GLU A 280 -9.95 6.19 3.51
C GLU A 280 -8.52 6.69 3.81
N LYS A 281 -7.54 5.79 4.02
CA LYS A 281 -6.13 6.14 4.19
C LYS A 281 -5.42 6.61 2.91
N ILE A 282 -5.98 6.33 1.74
CA ILE A 282 -5.45 6.75 0.44
C ILE A 282 -6.06 8.08 0.03
N ALA A 283 -7.39 8.19 -0.04
CA ALA A 283 -8.14 9.39 -0.39
C ALA A 283 -9.56 9.32 0.20
N ASP A 284 -10.27 10.45 0.25
CA ASP A 284 -11.68 10.53 0.69
C ASP A 284 -12.70 10.27 -0.42
N GLN A 285 -12.24 10.18 -1.66
CA GLN A 285 -13.03 9.88 -2.84
C GLN A 285 -12.36 8.79 -3.68
N ASP A 286 -13.06 8.35 -4.72
CA ASP A 286 -12.53 7.37 -5.67
C ASP A 286 -11.30 7.91 -6.38
N VAL A 287 -10.21 7.13 -6.31
CA VAL A 287 -8.97 7.41 -7.05
C VAL A 287 -9.02 6.65 -8.35
N VAL A 288 -8.99 7.38 -9.46
CA VAL A 288 -9.07 6.80 -10.81
C VAL A 288 -7.73 6.93 -11.51
N VAL A 289 -7.17 5.79 -11.89
CA VAL A 289 -5.96 5.66 -12.70
C VAL A 289 -6.36 5.10 -14.06
N LYS A 290 -6.28 5.91 -15.11
CA LYS A 290 -6.72 5.51 -16.46
C LYS A 290 -5.88 4.35 -16.99
N GLU A 291 -4.58 4.41 -16.78
CA GLU A 291 -3.65 3.37 -17.18
C GLU A 291 -2.49 3.30 -16.20
N ALA A 292 -2.17 2.11 -15.71
CA ALA A 292 -0.93 1.85 -15.00
C ALA A 292 -0.26 0.62 -15.59
N ALA A 293 1.04 0.69 -15.82
CA ALA A 293 1.83 -0.41 -16.34
C ALA A 293 3.13 -0.56 -15.56
N VAL A 294 3.67 -1.76 -15.54
CA VAL A 294 4.96 -2.07 -14.94
C VAL A 294 5.68 -3.10 -15.79
N ASP A 295 6.89 -2.75 -16.23
CA ASP A 295 7.85 -3.71 -16.76
C ASP A 295 8.75 -4.11 -15.60
N TYR A 296 8.53 -5.29 -15.00
CA TYR A 296 9.16 -5.67 -13.74
C TYR A 296 10.36 -6.60 -13.93
N VAL A 297 11.34 -6.42 -13.06
CA VAL A 297 12.46 -7.36 -12.86
C VAL A 297 12.59 -7.60 -11.36
N VAL A 298 12.20 -8.79 -10.89
CA VAL A 298 12.15 -9.12 -9.46
C VAL A 298 13.05 -10.30 -9.16
N THR A 299 13.84 -10.20 -8.10
CA THR A 299 14.68 -11.27 -7.59
C THR A 299 14.29 -11.64 -6.16
N LEU A 300 14.05 -12.93 -5.92
CA LEU A 300 13.69 -13.51 -4.63
C LEU A 300 14.74 -14.56 -4.21
N GLY A 301 15.20 -14.48 -2.97
CA GLY A 301 16.08 -15.47 -2.34
C GLY A 301 15.77 -15.64 -0.85
N PRO A 302 16.58 -16.40 -0.09
CA PRO A 302 16.28 -16.76 1.31
C PRO A 302 15.99 -15.58 2.23
N ASN A 303 16.79 -14.52 2.12
CA ASN A 303 16.72 -13.31 2.95
C ASN A 303 16.88 -12.05 2.10
N LEU A 304 16.50 -12.12 0.82
CA LEU A 304 16.73 -11.08 -0.16
C LEU A 304 15.52 -10.97 -1.08
N TYR A 305 14.96 -9.76 -1.16
CA TYR A 305 13.85 -9.42 -2.03
C TYR A 305 14.25 -8.15 -2.77
N VAL A 306 14.34 -8.20 -4.09
CA VAL A 306 14.81 -7.08 -4.90
C VAL A 306 13.85 -6.83 -6.05
N VAL A 307 13.37 -5.61 -6.16
CA VAL A 307 12.88 -5.01 -7.39
C VAL A 307 14.08 -4.30 -8.02
N ASP A 308 14.56 -4.81 -9.14
CA ASP A 308 15.75 -4.28 -9.81
C ASP A 308 15.47 -2.90 -10.43
N SER A 309 16.49 -2.06 -10.52
CA SER A 309 16.43 -0.72 -11.13
C SER A 309 15.97 -0.69 -12.59
N LEU A 310 16.03 -1.83 -13.29
CA LEU A 310 15.45 -1.99 -14.62
C LEU A 310 13.90 -1.99 -14.61
N THR A 311 13.28 -2.10 -13.43
CA THR A 311 11.82 -2.07 -13.28
C THR A 311 11.31 -0.66 -13.59
N GLU A 312 10.53 -0.52 -14.66
CA GLU A 312 9.87 0.73 -15.04
C GLU A 312 8.39 0.65 -14.66
N VAL A 313 7.92 1.61 -13.86
CA VAL A 313 6.51 1.81 -13.57
C VAL A 313 6.02 3.02 -14.34
N ARG A 314 4.86 2.87 -14.98
CA ARG A 314 4.18 3.92 -15.71
C ARG A 314 2.79 4.13 -15.14
N VAL A 315 2.47 5.38 -14.82
CA VAL A 315 1.13 5.79 -14.40
C VAL A 315 0.70 6.89 -15.35
N ASN A 316 -0.35 6.62 -16.14
CA ASN A 316 -0.77 7.44 -17.26
C ASN A 316 0.43 7.72 -18.21
N LYS A 317 0.89 8.97 -18.33
CA LYS A 317 2.05 9.35 -19.16
C LYS A 317 3.37 9.39 -18.37
N ALA A 318 3.32 9.38 -17.04
CA ALA A 318 4.50 9.49 -16.18
C ALA A 318 5.19 8.13 -16.05
N LYS A 319 6.52 8.13 -16.16
CA LYS A 319 7.37 6.94 -16.06
C LYS A 319 8.42 7.12 -14.96
N ALA A 320 8.66 6.06 -14.20
CA ALA A 320 9.67 6.01 -13.17
C ALA A 320 10.35 4.63 -13.12
N ASN A 321 11.67 4.61 -13.04
CA ASN A 321 12.42 3.43 -12.65
C ASN A 321 12.43 3.30 -11.13
N ILE A 322 12.07 2.12 -10.64
CA ILE A 322 12.00 1.82 -9.21
C ILE A 322 13.00 0.72 -8.89
N TYR A 323 13.85 0.99 -7.91
CA TYR A 323 14.68 -0.03 -7.27
C TYR A 323 14.24 -0.15 -5.81
N ALA A 324 14.01 -1.36 -5.33
CA ALA A 324 13.75 -1.60 -3.93
C ALA A 324 14.44 -2.89 -3.52
N ALA A 325 15.15 -2.89 -2.39
CA ALA A 325 15.74 -4.08 -1.84
C ALA A 325 15.44 -4.20 -0.36
N TYR A 326 15.05 -5.40 0.06
CA TYR A 326 14.92 -5.78 1.44
C TYR A 326 15.82 -6.97 1.72
N GLN A 327 16.72 -6.81 2.70
CA GLN A 327 17.61 -7.86 3.15
C GLN A 327 17.41 -8.10 4.65
N ASN A 328 17.39 -9.37 5.04
CA ASN A 328 17.21 -9.79 6.44
C ASN A 328 18.11 -11.00 6.77
N ALA A 329 19.42 -10.88 6.46
CA ALA A 329 20.38 -11.96 6.68
C ALA A 329 21.06 -11.84 8.05
N THR A 330 21.90 -10.82 8.21
CA THR A 330 22.56 -10.46 9.48
C THR A 330 21.94 -9.21 10.09
N SER A 331 21.56 -8.27 9.24
CA SER A 331 20.96 -6.97 9.57
C SER A 331 19.72 -6.77 8.70
N LYS A 332 18.72 -6.06 9.23
CA LYS A 332 17.56 -5.64 8.43
C LYS A 332 17.92 -4.38 7.66
N ILE A 333 18.08 -4.52 6.35
CA ILE A 333 18.43 -3.41 5.45
C ILE A 333 17.27 -3.17 4.48
N ILE A 334 16.91 -1.89 4.33
CA ILE A 334 15.90 -1.42 3.38
C ILE A 334 16.54 -0.37 2.48
N ASP A 335 16.54 -0.65 1.19
CA ASP A 335 16.93 0.30 0.14
C ASP A 335 15.72 0.60 -0.75
N LEU A 336 15.55 1.87 -1.09
CA LEU A 336 14.55 2.32 -2.06
C LEU A 336 15.16 3.42 -2.91
N GLN A 337 14.99 3.33 -4.22
CA GLN A 337 15.32 4.40 -5.15
C GLN A 337 14.21 4.55 -6.17
N VAL A 338 13.87 5.80 -6.48
CA VAL A 338 12.93 6.15 -7.54
C VAL A 338 13.61 7.17 -8.43
N LYS A 339 13.58 6.97 -9.74
CA LYS A 339 14.16 7.89 -10.72
C LYS A 339 13.19 8.06 -11.88
N THR A 340 12.91 9.28 -12.30
CA THR A 340 12.18 9.52 -13.54
C THR A 340 13.14 9.95 -14.64
N ALA A 341 12.77 9.68 -15.89
CA ALA A 341 13.33 10.43 -17.00
C ALA A 341 12.89 11.91 -16.90
N GLU A 342 13.64 12.78 -17.57
CA GLU A 342 13.19 14.16 -17.76
C GLU A 342 11.93 14.15 -18.64
N MET A 343 10.87 14.82 -18.18
CA MET A 343 9.58 14.86 -18.89
C MET A 343 8.98 16.27 -18.86
N PRO A 344 8.16 16.65 -19.86
CA PRO A 344 7.42 17.91 -19.80
C PRO A 344 6.58 17.99 -18.52
N GLY A 345 6.60 19.14 -17.85
CA GLY A 345 5.82 19.35 -16.62
C GLY A 345 4.32 19.08 -16.81
N ASP A 346 3.79 19.41 -17.99
CA ASP A 346 2.39 19.12 -18.34
C ASP A 346 2.08 17.64 -18.33
N ASN A 347 3.02 16.81 -18.80
CA ASN A 347 2.84 15.37 -18.74
C ASN A 347 2.92 14.85 -17.31
N PHE A 348 3.70 15.48 -16.43
CA PHE A 348 3.72 15.14 -15.00
C PHE A 348 2.36 15.41 -14.34
N PHE A 349 1.83 16.64 -14.47
CA PHE A 349 0.55 17.01 -13.86
C PHE A 349 -0.64 16.28 -14.50
N ASP A 350 -0.67 16.11 -15.83
CA ASP A 350 -1.72 15.35 -16.52
C ASP A 350 -1.70 13.84 -16.19
N SER A 351 -0.61 13.35 -15.59
CA SER A 351 -0.49 11.95 -15.18
C SER A 351 -0.91 11.69 -13.74
N LEU A 352 -1.17 12.73 -12.96
CA LEU A 352 -1.67 12.59 -11.60
C LEU A 352 -3.06 11.94 -11.61
N PRO A 353 -3.30 10.85 -10.83
CA PRO A 353 -4.60 10.20 -10.77
C PRO A 353 -5.71 11.16 -10.35
N THR A 354 -6.86 11.05 -11.03
CA THR A 354 -8.05 11.84 -10.67
C THR A 354 -8.56 11.40 -9.30
N GLY A 355 -9.01 12.35 -8.49
CA GLY A 355 -9.45 12.11 -7.11
C GLY A 355 -8.33 12.11 -6.06
N LEU A 356 -7.06 12.11 -6.49
CA LEU A 356 -5.91 12.00 -5.57
C LEU A 356 -5.26 13.35 -5.22
N PHE A 357 -5.28 14.33 -6.15
CA PHE A 357 -4.51 15.58 -6.04
C PHE A 357 -5.33 16.80 -6.52
N GLU A 358 -6.40 17.14 -5.81
CA GLU A 358 -7.39 18.12 -6.28
C GLU A 358 -6.84 19.54 -6.51
N ASN A 359 -5.91 20.01 -5.69
CA ASN A 359 -5.34 21.34 -5.79
C ASN A 359 -4.31 21.46 -6.92
N LEU A 360 -3.82 20.33 -7.42
CA LEU A 360 -2.88 20.25 -8.55
C LEU A 360 -3.61 20.01 -9.88
N ASP A 361 -4.88 19.62 -9.82
CA ASP A 361 -5.70 19.30 -10.99
C ASP A 361 -5.90 20.53 -11.89
N GLY A 362 -5.59 20.36 -13.17
CA GLY A 362 -5.72 21.37 -14.21
C GLY A 362 -4.55 22.37 -14.32
N ILE A 363 -3.47 22.21 -13.53
CA ILE A 363 -2.25 23.02 -13.70
C ILE A 363 -1.67 22.78 -15.09
N LYS A 364 -1.29 23.86 -15.77
CA LYS A 364 -0.47 23.82 -16.99
C LYS A 364 0.83 24.57 -16.77
N THR A 365 1.88 24.05 -17.39
CA THR A 365 3.27 24.37 -17.21
C THR A 365 4.03 24.40 -18.54
N GLN A 366 5.13 25.10 -18.54
CA GLN A 366 6.17 25.02 -19.56
C GLN A 366 7.43 24.46 -18.89
N GLY A 367 8.30 23.81 -19.67
CA GLY A 367 9.56 23.23 -19.19
C GLY A 367 9.40 21.78 -18.75
N ASN A 368 10.48 21.24 -18.20
CA ASN A 368 10.59 19.83 -17.85
C ASN A 368 10.82 19.64 -16.35
N LEU A 369 10.43 18.47 -15.86
CA LEU A 369 10.63 17.99 -14.51
C LEU A 369 11.36 16.65 -14.53
N LYS A 370 12.17 16.42 -13.50
CA LYS A 370 12.87 15.16 -13.26
C LYS A 370 12.92 14.89 -11.77
N TYR A 371 12.47 13.72 -11.35
CA TYR A 371 12.46 13.32 -9.94
C TYR A 371 13.52 12.25 -9.66
N LYS A 372 14.18 12.37 -8.52
CA LYS A 372 15.07 11.35 -7.96
C LYS A 372 14.87 11.26 -6.45
N MET A 373 14.80 10.04 -5.93
CA MET A 373 14.79 9.78 -4.50
C MET A 373 15.64 8.57 -4.20
N SER A 374 16.37 8.64 -3.09
CA SER A 374 17.07 7.49 -2.51
C SER A 374 16.84 7.44 -1.01
N PHE A 375 16.60 6.24 -0.51
CA PHE A 375 16.45 5.92 0.89
C PHE A 375 17.26 4.67 1.20
N HIS A 376 18.03 4.73 2.29
CA HIS A 376 18.78 3.61 2.83
C HIS A 376 18.62 3.59 4.34
N LEU A 377 18.21 2.44 4.88
CA LEU A 377 18.10 2.21 6.31
C LEU A 377 18.73 0.87 6.66
N ASN A 378 19.68 0.90 7.59
CA ASN A 378 20.16 -0.27 8.30
C ASN A 378 19.61 -0.22 9.73
N MET A 379 18.77 -1.19 10.10
CA MET A 379 18.14 -1.24 11.44
C MET A 379 19.16 -1.43 12.57
N ASP A 380 20.37 -1.92 12.29
CA ASP A 380 21.44 -2.04 13.29
C ASP A 380 22.20 -0.72 13.47
N SER A 381 21.92 0.29 12.65
CA SER A 381 22.63 1.57 12.61
C SER A 381 21.66 2.69 12.20
N ILE A 382 20.63 2.87 13.02
CA ILE A 382 19.50 3.79 12.77
C ILE A 382 19.97 5.25 12.63
N ASP A 383 21.07 5.64 13.29
CA ASP A 383 21.66 7.00 13.17
C ASP A 383 22.17 7.33 11.75
N TYR A 384 22.35 6.32 10.90
CA TYR A 384 22.89 6.46 9.54
C TYR A 384 21.83 6.30 8.45
N VAL A 385 20.54 6.50 8.76
CA VAL A 385 19.49 6.62 7.73
C VAL A 385 19.98 7.59 6.66
N ARG A 386 19.97 7.21 5.38
CA ARG A 386 20.20 8.15 4.27
C ARG A 386 18.89 8.36 3.56
N PHE A 387 18.52 9.61 3.35
CA PHE A 387 17.36 9.98 2.58
C PHE A 387 17.68 11.24 1.80
N ASN A 388 17.53 11.18 0.48
CA ASN A 388 17.62 12.35 -0.40
C ASN A 388 16.42 12.30 -1.35
N SER A 389 15.77 13.43 -1.58
CA SER A 389 14.62 13.50 -2.49
C SER A 389 14.58 14.85 -3.19
N ASP A 390 14.81 14.84 -4.50
CA ASP A 390 14.88 16.04 -5.32
C ASP A 390 13.90 15.94 -6.49
N LEU A 391 13.15 17.02 -6.70
CA LEU A 391 12.40 17.27 -7.93
C LEU A 391 13.11 18.42 -8.65
N ASP A 392 13.89 18.08 -9.68
CA ASP A 392 14.66 19.02 -10.49
C ASP A 392 13.75 19.59 -11.60
N ALA A 393 13.82 20.91 -11.80
CA ALA A 393 13.11 21.59 -12.87
C ALA A 393 14.08 22.19 -13.89
N SER A 394 13.70 22.19 -15.17
CA SER A 394 14.47 22.89 -16.20
C SER A 394 14.46 24.40 -15.94
N LYS A 395 15.49 25.12 -16.43
CA LYS A 395 15.61 26.59 -16.20
C LYS A 395 14.42 27.42 -16.70
N ASN A 396 13.69 26.91 -17.70
CA ASN A 396 12.51 27.54 -18.27
C ASN A 396 11.19 27.01 -17.66
N PHE A 397 11.27 26.22 -16.57
CA PHE A 397 10.08 25.67 -15.94
C PHE A 397 9.25 26.79 -15.30
N LYS A 398 7.97 26.84 -15.64
CA LYS A 398 7.02 27.81 -15.06
C LYS A 398 5.59 27.31 -15.19
N ILE A 399 4.72 27.77 -14.30
CA ILE A 399 3.29 27.56 -14.40
C ILE A 399 2.73 28.61 -15.37
N VAL A 400 2.06 28.15 -16.43
CA VAL A 400 1.44 29.02 -17.43
C VAL A 400 -0.06 29.21 -17.17
N LYS A 401 -0.70 28.26 -16.49
CA LYS A 401 -2.11 28.35 -16.08
C LYS A 401 -2.34 27.59 -14.79
N TRP A 402 -3.01 28.25 -13.85
CA TRP A 402 -3.51 27.61 -12.64
C TRP A 402 -4.72 26.71 -12.93
N GLY A 403 -4.78 25.58 -12.23
CA GLY A 403 -5.90 24.65 -12.26
C GLY A 403 -7.04 25.09 -11.34
N LYS A 404 -7.61 24.14 -10.60
CA LYS A 404 -8.66 24.42 -9.59
C LYS A 404 -8.22 25.40 -8.51
N THR A 405 -6.93 25.38 -8.14
CA THR A 405 -6.39 26.20 -7.05
C THR A 405 -5.26 27.10 -7.56
N ASN A 406 -5.36 28.40 -7.27
CA ASN A 406 -4.26 29.35 -7.46
C ASN A 406 -3.43 29.46 -6.17
N LEU A 407 -2.19 28.94 -6.21
CA LEU A 407 -1.29 28.94 -5.06
C LEU A 407 -0.78 30.34 -4.69
N GLN A 408 -0.82 31.31 -5.62
CA GLN A 408 -0.39 32.69 -5.38
C GLN A 408 -1.42 33.53 -4.59
N LYS A 409 -2.61 32.98 -4.29
CA LYS A 409 -3.63 33.69 -3.50
C LYS A 409 -3.11 34.21 -2.16
N ILE A 410 -2.09 33.54 -1.60
CA ILE A 410 -1.43 33.89 -0.34
C ILE A 410 -0.76 35.27 -0.38
N ASN A 411 -0.34 35.75 -1.56
CA ASN A 411 0.24 37.08 -1.70
C ASN A 411 -0.76 38.21 -1.45
N GLY A 412 -2.05 37.95 -1.65
CA GLY A 412 -3.13 38.91 -1.45
C GLY A 412 -3.94 38.64 -0.18
N SER A 413 -5.11 39.29 -0.10
CA SER A 413 -6.12 38.95 0.89
C SER A 413 -6.96 37.77 0.39
N PHE A 414 -7.26 36.81 1.26
CA PHE A 414 -8.09 35.65 0.92
C PHE A 414 -8.93 35.18 2.11
N GLU A 415 -10.05 34.52 1.83
CA GLU A 415 -10.85 33.86 2.86
C GLU A 415 -10.21 32.55 3.29
N HIS A 416 -10.03 32.36 4.59
CA HIS A 416 -9.54 31.13 5.19
C HIS A 416 -10.65 30.49 6.03
N THR A 417 -10.98 29.23 5.72
CA THR A 417 -11.95 28.45 6.48
C THR A 417 -11.25 27.31 7.19
N VAL A 418 -11.42 27.23 8.51
CA VAL A 418 -10.93 26.14 9.34
C VAL A 418 -11.99 25.05 9.41
N TYR A 419 -11.58 23.80 9.16
CA TYR A 419 -12.45 22.63 9.21
C TYR A 419 -12.08 21.71 10.38
N GLU A 420 -13.08 21.10 11.01
CA GLU A 420 -12.93 20.02 11.98
C GLU A 420 -13.89 18.89 11.65
N TYR A 421 -13.38 17.67 11.55
CA TYR A 421 -14.16 16.48 11.15
C TYR A 421 -15.01 16.72 9.89
N GLY A 422 -14.44 17.43 8.91
CA GLY A 422 -15.11 17.77 7.64
C GLY A 422 -16.11 18.93 7.72
N LYS A 423 -16.36 19.51 8.90
CA LYS A 423 -17.31 20.62 9.08
C LYS A 423 -16.57 21.96 9.22
N PRO A 424 -17.04 23.04 8.57
CA PRO A 424 -16.47 24.37 8.76
C PRO A 424 -16.75 24.86 10.19
N VAL A 425 -15.72 25.32 10.89
CA VAL A 425 -15.79 25.80 12.27
C VAL A 425 -15.66 27.32 12.35
N ARG A 426 -14.77 27.91 11.56
CA ARG A 426 -14.57 29.36 11.50
C ARG A 426 -14.07 29.78 10.12
N THR A 427 -14.62 30.87 9.60
CA THR A 427 -14.14 31.52 8.37
C THR A 427 -13.75 32.95 8.69
N PHE A 428 -12.58 33.38 8.19
CA PHE A 428 -12.10 34.74 8.36
C PHE A 428 -11.17 35.16 7.21
N THR A 429 -11.13 36.46 6.94
CA THR A 429 -10.21 37.03 5.96
C THR A 429 -8.78 37.04 6.48
N VAL A 430 -7.83 36.60 5.66
CA VAL A 430 -6.40 36.71 5.90
C VAL A 430 -5.86 37.88 5.09
N GLY A 431 -5.68 39.03 5.73
CA GLY A 431 -5.16 40.22 5.08
C GLY A 431 -5.47 41.49 5.88
N PRO A 432 -5.01 42.67 5.42
CA PRO A 432 -5.09 43.92 6.17
C PRO A 432 -6.51 44.39 6.53
N SER A 433 -7.53 43.92 5.81
CA SER A 433 -8.94 44.24 6.11
C SER A 433 -9.46 43.56 7.38
N ASN A 434 -8.83 42.48 7.83
CA ASN A 434 -9.18 41.81 9.07
C ASN A 434 -8.51 42.55 10.25
N PRO A 435 -9.27 43.11 11.22
CA PRO A 435 -8.69 43.82 12.35
C PRO A 435 -7.86 42.91 13.27
N PHE A 436 -7.99 41.59 13.16
CA PHE A 436 -7.18 40.59 13.87
C PHE A 436 -5.96 40.10 13.07
N PHE A 437 -5.74 40.63 11.87
CA PHE A 437 -4.50 40.41 11.14
C PHE A 437 -3.36 41.28 11.69
N SER A 438 -2.18 40.69 11.87
CA SER A 438 -0.97 41.38 12.28
C SER A 438 0.13 41.22 11.24
N HIS A 439 0.65 42.35 10.77
CA HIS A 439 1.85 42.36 9.94
C HIS A 439 3.03 41.75 10.71
N ILE A 440 3.93 41.06 10.00
CA ILE A 440 5.07 40.37 10.62
C ILE A 440 5.97 41.32 11.43
N GLY A 441 6.11 42.57 10.98
CA GLY A 441 6.86 43.61 11.70
C GLY A 441 6.21 44.08 13.01
N SER A 442 4.89 43.88 13.15
CA SER A 442 4.11 44.22 14.35
C SER A 442 3.99 43.05 15.34
N ILE A 443 4.71 41.95 15.10
CA ILE A 443 4.77 40.78 15.99
C ILE A 443 6.11 40.76 16.70
N SER A 444 6.07 40.58 18.03
CA SER A 444 7.25 40.56 18.89
C SER A 444 8.36 39.67 18.29
N PRO A 445 9.62 40.17 18.20
CA PRO A 445 10.73 39.36 17.71
C PRO A 445 10.94 38.12 18.59
N TYR A 446 10.61 38.17 19.88
CA TYR A 446 10.67 36.99 20.75
C TYR A 446 9.71 35.90 20.28
N LEU A 447 8.47 36.23 19.93
CA LEU A 447 7.50 35.25 19.43
C LEU A 447 7.97 34.67 18.09
N ARG A 448 8.36 35.53 17.15
CA ARG A 448 8.88 35.09 15.84
C ARG A 448 10.06 34.13 16.00
N ASN A 449 11.04 34.50 16.81
CA ASN A 449 12.27 33.73 17.02
C ASN A 449 12.04 32.43 17.81
N ALA A 450 11.13 32.44 18.79
CA ALA A 450 10.77 31.25 19.54
C ALA A 450 10.09 30.21 18.63
N ILE A 451 9.12 30.63 17.79
CA ILE A 451 8.44 29.75 16.83
C ILE A 451 9.43 29.18 15.82
N LEU A 452 10.26 30.03 15.19
CA LEU A 452 11.30 29.56 14.28
C LEU A 452 12.23 28.56 14.99
N THR A 453 12.61 28.81 16.24
CA THR A 453 13.50 27.89 16.97
C THR A 453 12.86 26.54 17.28
N ALA A 454 11.56 26.52 17.60
CA ALA A 454 10.86 25.29 17.96
C ALA A 454 10.40 24.48 16.75
N GLU A 455 9.84 25.14 15.73
CA GLU A 455 9.17 24.48 14.59
C GLU A 455 10.11 24.31 13.40
N ASP A 456 10.95 25.31 13.09
CA ASP A 456 11.73 25.34 11.85
C ASP A 456 12.91 26.32 11.91
N ALA A 457 14.01 25.90 12.54
CA ALA A 457 15.13 26.78 12.85
C ALA A 457 15.82 27.33 11.60
N TYR A 458 15.72 26.62 10.48
CA TYR A 458 16.40 26.94 9.22
C TYR A 458 15.41 27.40 8.14
N PHE A 459 14.20 27.82 8.54
CA PHE A 459 13.11 28.24 7.64
C PHE A 459 13.55 29.16 6.50
N TYR A 460 14.40 30.15 6.78
CA TYR A 460 14.87 31.13 5.78
C TYR A 460 16.00 30.61 4.88
N SER A 461 16.61 29.47 5.19
CA SER A 461 17.75 28.93 4.43
C SER A 461 17.41 27.72 3.56
N HIS A 462 16.28 27.04 3.79
CA HIS A 462 15.87 25.89 2.98
C HIS A 462 14.70 26.22 2.04
N ASN A 463 14.52 25.42 0.99
CA ASN A 463 13.45 25.59 -0.01
C ASN A 463 12.25 24.68 0.29
N GLY A 464 11.64 24.89 1.46
CA GLY A 464 10.46 24.15 1.91
C GLY A 464 10.69 22.83 2.65
N PHE A 465 11.81 22.14 2.44
CA PHE A 465 12.13 20.88 3.13
C PHE A 465 13.47 20.94 3.87
N HIS A 466 13.56 20.24 4.99
CA HIS A 466 14.79 20.11 5.76
C HIS A 466 15.16 18.63 5.89
N GLU A 467 15.89 18.10 4.90
CA GLU A 467 16.23 16.67 4.79
C GLU A 467 16.90 16.13 6.05
N GLU A 468 17.86 16.88 6.63
CA GLU A 468 18.55 16.48 7.85
C GLU A 468 17.60 16.35 9.07
N ALA A 469 16.61 17.24 9.20
CA ALA A 469 15.63 17.18 10.28
C ALA A 469 14.69 15.99 10.08
N PHE A 470 14.33 15.68 8.83
CA PHE A 470 13.55 14.50 8.48
C PHE A 470 14.30 13.20 8.79
N ARG A 471 15.59 13.13 8.46
CA ARG A 471 16.49 12.01 8.77
C ARG A 471 16.59 11.77 10.27
N GLN A 472 16.82 12.82 11.06
CA GLN A 472 16.84 12.74 12.52
C GLN A 472 15.49 12.34 13.12
N ALA A 473 14.38 12.79 12.53
CA ALA A 473 13.04 12.39 12.97
C ALA A 473 12.79 10.89 12.71
N ILE A 474 13.17 10.37 11.53
CA ILE A 474 13.11 8.92 11.26
C ILE A 474 13.96 8.15 12.27
N ALA A 475 15.23 8.55 12.45
CA ALA A 475 16.13 7.89 13.36
C ALA A 475 15.56 7.85 14.79
N LYS A 476 15.07 8.98 15.31
CA LYS A 476 14.50 9.04 16.66
C LYS A 476 13.21 8.24 16.82
N ASN A 477 12.35 8.24 15.81
CA ASN A 477 11.10 7.47 15.86
C ASN A 477 11.36 5.96 15.82
N LEU A 478 12.39 5.52 15.08
CA LEU A 478 12.83 4.13 15.08
C LEU A 478 13.51 3.73 16.41
N GLU A 479 14.34 4.60 16.98
CA GLU A 479 15.00 4.39 18.28
C GLU A 479 13.98 4.24 19.42
N THR A 480 12.95 5.09 19.43
CA THR A 480 11.94 5.12 20.50
C THR A 480 10.78 4.15 20.27
N GLY A 481 10.62 3.62 19.05
CA GLY A 481 9.46 2.82 18.66
C GLY A 481 8.14 3.62 18.59
N GLU A 482 8.20 4.95 18.76
CA GLU A 482 7.05 5.85 18.80
C GLU A 482 7.23 7.02 17.83
N PHE A 483 6.13 7.68 17.45
CA PHE A 483 6.19 8.92 16.66
C PHE A 483 6.56 10.12 17.54
N ALA A 484 7.77 10.10 18.11
CA ALA A 484 8.27 11.07 19.07
C ALA A 484 8.62 12.45 18.46
N ARG A 485 9.04 12.49 17.18
CA ARG A 485 9.43 13.73 16.48
C ARG A 485 8.83 13.82 15.08
N GLY A 486 8.29 14.98 14.74
CA GLY A 486 7.84 15.32 13.39
C GLY A 486 8.95 16.02 12.59
N GLY A 487 8.98 15.78 11.27
CA GLY A 487 9.92 16.41 10.33
C GLY A 487 9.30 17.43 9.37
N SER A 488 8.15 18.04 9.71
CA SER A 488 7.47 19.01 8.82
C SER A 488 7.92 20.44 9.11
N THR A 489 8.26 21.18 8.06
CA THR A 489 8.69 22.60 8.11
C THR A 489 7.50 23.56 8.23
N ILE A 490 7.76 24.84 8.49
CA ILE A 490 6.71 25.87 8.51
C ILE A 490 6.02 25.96 7.14
N SER A 491 6.75 25.82 6.04
CA SER A 491 6.19 25.84 4.68
C SER A 491 5.19 24.70 4.45
N MET A 492 5.54 23.49 4.90
CA MET A 492 4.66 22.32 4.87
C MET A 492 3.40 22.54 5.72
N GLN A 493 3.56 23.07 6.93
CA GLN A 493 2.44 23.37 7.81
C GLN A 493 1.51 24.46 7.21
N LEU A 494 2.08 25.49 6.60
CA LEU A 494 1.35 26.56 5.92
C LEU A 494 0.52 26.00 4.76
N VAL A 495 1.15 25.24 3.85
CA VAL A 495 0.48 24.62 2.71
C VAL A 495 -0.66 23.72 3.16
N LYS A 496 -0.39 22.86 4.15
CA LYS A 496 -1.40 21.99 4.75
C LYS A 496 -2.60 22.79 5.25
N ASN A 497 -2.37 23.90 5.96
CA ASN A 497 -3.46 24.68 6.56
C ASN A 497 -4.23 25.51 5.51
N VAL A 498 -3.59 26.03 4.47
CA VAL A 498 -4.22 26.95 3.50
C VAL A 498 -4.93 26.24 2.34
N PHE A 499 -4.40 25.10 1.89
CA PHE A 499 -4.87 24.45 0.66
C PHE A 499 -5.44 23.05 0.86
N LEU A 500 -5.04 22.34 1.93
CA LEU A 500 -5.36 20.93 2.09
C LEU A 500 -6.38 20.69 3.19
N THR A 501 -7.09 19.56 3.12
CA THR A 501 -8.00 19.13 4.17
C THR A 501 -7.21 18.62 5.39
N ARG A 502 -7.85 18.55 6.58
CA ARG A 502 -7.20 18.01 7.80
C ARG A 502 -7.12 16.48 7.82
N GLN A 503 -7.64 15.78 6.81
CA GLN A 503 -7.65 14.31 6.77
C GLN A 503 -6.22 13.75 6.67
N LYS A 504 -5.92 12.66 7.39
CA LYS A 504 -4.57 12.09 7.42
C LYS A 504 -4.39 10.99 6.37
N THR A 505 -4.44 11.37 5.10
CA THR A 505 -4.21 10.44 3.97
C THR A 505 -2.78 10.56 3.42
N VAL A 506 -2.32 9.50 2.75
CA VAL A 506 -1.01 9.49 2.07
C VAL A 506 -1.01 10.46 0.89
N SER A 507 -2.11 10.50 0.12
CA SER A 507 -2.28 11.41 -1.02
C SER A 507 -2.12 12.87 -0.64
N ARG A 508 -2.80 13.31 0.43
CA ARG A 508 -2.67 14.66 0.97
C ARG A 508 -1.22 14.99 1.30
N LYS A 509 -0.46 14.05 1.87
CA LYS A 509 0.95 14.31 2.23
C LYS A 509 1.84 14.45 1.00
N VAL A 510 1.56 13.70 -0.06
CA VAL A 510 2.27 13.83 -1.34
C VAL A 510 1.87 15.15 -2.03
N GLU A 511 0.58 15.52 -2.01
CA GLU A 511 0.08 16.79 -2.53
C GLU A 511 0.74 17.98 -1.81
N GLU A 512 0.82 17.92 -0.48
CA GLU A 512 1.53 18.88 0.37
C GLU A 512 2.98 19.06 -0.10
N ALA A 513 3.69 17.96 -0.35
CA ALA A 513 5.07 18.03 -0.79
C ALA A 513 5.20 18.70 -2.18
N ILE A 514 4.33 18.35 -3.14
CA ILE A 514 4.36 18.97 -4.47
C ILE A 514 4.02 20.47 -4.39
N ILE A 515 3.01 20.87 -3.63
CA ILE A 515 2.64 22.29 -3.47
C ILE A 515 3.76 23.08 -2.78
N VAL A 516 4.37 22.53 -1.72
CA VAL A 516 5.51 23.18 -1.04
C VAL A 516 6.67 23.35 -2.02
N TRP A 517 6.98 22.31 -2.79
CA TRP A 517 8.03 22.37 -3.80
C TRP A 517 7.74 23.46 -4.84
N LEU A 518 6.51 23.52 -5.38
CA LEU A 518 6.10 24.55 -6.34
C LEU A 518 6.20 25.96 -5.74
N MET A 519 5.75 26.13 -4.50
CA MET A 519 5.73 27.43 -3.84
C MET A 519 7.13 27.97 -3.57
N GLU A 520 8.03 27.10 -3.12
CA GLU A 520 9.39 27.47 -2.71
C GLU A 520 10.36 27.53 -3.89
N ASN A 521 10.30 26.59 -4.85
CA ASN A 521 11.25 26.56 -5.97
C ASN A 521 10.88 27.51 -7.11
N LEU A 522 9.62 27.96 -7.19
CA LEU A 522 9.18 28.98 -8.15
C LEU A 522 9.07 30.38 -7.51
N ASP A 523 9.53 30.55 -6.27
CA ASP A 523 9.45 31.80 -5.51
C ASP A 523 8.05 32.45 -5.55
N LEU A 524 6.99 31.64 -5.49
CA LEU A 524 5.61 32.11 -5.67
C LEU A 524 5.17 33.04 -4.54
N VAL A 525 5.74 32.86 -3.34
CA VAL A 525 5.46 33.63 -2.13
C VAL A 525 6.78 33.82 -1.39
N SER A 526 7.07 35.03 -0.92
CA SER A 526 8.30 35.28 -0.14
C SER A 526 8.25 34.61 1.23
N LYS A 527 9.40 34.19 1.78
CA LYS A 527 9.51 33.60 3.13
C LYS A 527 8.86 34.47 4.22
N ASN A 528 9.05 35.78 4.15
CA ASN A 528 8.43 36.73 5.09
C ASN A 528 6.90 36.68 5.00
N ARG A 529 6.34 36.64 3.78
CA ARG A 529 4.90 36.54 3.59
C ARG A 529 4.35 35.19 4.02
N MET A 530 5.06 34.10 3.73
CA MET A 530 4.70 32.76 4.22
C MET A 530 4.61 32.74 5.74
N PHE A 531 5.64 33.26 6.42
CA PHE A 531 5.65 33.28 7.88
C PHE A 531 4.61 34.24 8.47
N GLU A 532 4.39 35.40 7.85
CA GLU A 532 3.31 36.32 8.23
C GLU A 532 1.94 35.63 8.17
N VAL A 533 1.62 34.95 7.07
CA VAL A 533 0.35 34.24 6.92
C VAL A 533 0.27 33.08 7.92
N TYR A 534 1.34 32.31 8.08
CA TYR A 534 1.41 31.24 9.09
C TYR A 534 1.04 31.75 10.48
N LEU A 535 1.67 32.85 10.94
CA LEU A 535 1.40 33.46 12.24
C LEU A 535 -0.03 33.97 12.41
N ASN A 536 -0.74 34.24 11.31
CA ASN A 536 -2.12 34.74 11.32
C ASN A 536 -3.19 33.64 11.17
N ILE A 537 -2.83 32.41 10.81
CA ILE A 537 -3.82 31.34 10.58
C ILE A 537 -3.70 30.17 11.55
N ILE A 538 -2.54 29.96 12.18
CA ILE A 538 -2.37 28.80 13.06
C ILE A 538 -3.27 28.90 14.30
N GLU A 539 -3.69 27.73 14.77
CA GLU A 539 -4.54 27.57 15.94
C GLU A 539 -3.69 27.60 17.22
N TRP A 540 -4.07 28.44 18.17
CA TRP A 540 -3.41 28.56 19.47
C TRP A 540 -4.27 28.03 20.62
N GLY A 541 -5.56 27.79 20.39
CA GLY A 541 -6.50 27.23 21.34
C GLY A 541 -7.88 27.03 20.70
N PRO A 542 -8.86 26.46 21.43
CA PRO A 542 -10.20 26.26 20.90
C PRO A 542 -10.79 27.58 20.38
N ASN A 543 -10.98 27.68 19.06
CA ASN A 543 -11.46 28.86 18.36
C ASN A 543 -10.56 30.12 18.45
N VAL A 544 -9.26 29.96 18.70
CA VAL A 544 -8.27 31.06 18.78
C VAL A 544 -7.27 30.88 17.65
N TYR A 545 -7.33 31.75 16.62
CA TYR A 545 -6.51 31.64 15.40
C TYR A 545 -5.75 32.92 15.14
N GLY A 546 -4.44 32.77 14.89
CA GLY A 546 -3.55 33.89 14.63
C GLY A 546 -2.98 34.55 15.89
N ALA A 547 -1.81 35.18 15.73
CA ALA A 547 -1.02 35.72 16.82
C ALA A 547 -1.77 36.81 17.60
N LYS A 548 -2.56 37.65 16.93
CA LYS A 548 -3.33 38.72 17.59
C LYS A 548 -4.45 38.20 18.46
N ASP A 549 -5.24 37.24 17.96
CA ASP A 549 -6.25 36.56 18.78
C ASP A 549 -5.58 35.88 19.98
N ALA A 550 -4.45 35.20 19.77
CA ALA A 550 -3.73 34.52 20.84
C ALA A 550 -3.19 35.50 21.90
N SER A 551 -2.50 36.57 21.52
CA SER A 551 -1.97 37.57 22.46
C SER A 551 -3.07 38.21 23.31
N ARG A 552 -4.23 38.50 22.70
CA ARG A 552 -5.39 39.06 23.40
C ARG A 552 -6.05 38.03 24.31
N PHE A 553 -6.23 36.80 23.81
CA PHE A 553 -6.88 35.73 24.56
C PHE A 553 -6.08 35.34 25.81
N TYR A 554 -4.78 35.11 25.67
CA TYR A 554 -3.93 34.65 26.78
C TYR A 554 -3.49 35.77 27.72
N PHE A 555 -3.17 36.95 27.19
CA PHE A 555 -2.47 38.00 27.96
C PHE A 555 -3.13 39.37 27.93
N GLY A 556 -4.19 39.57 27.12
CA GLY A 556 -4.80 40.88 26.94
C GLY A 556 -3.89 41.89 26.22
N LYS A 557 -2.90 41.41 25.46
CA LYS A 557 -1.85 42.25 24.84
C LYS A 557 -1.95 42.30 23.32
N GLN A 558 -1.30 43.30 22.72
CA GLN A 558 -0.94 43.28 21.31
C GLN A 558 0.24 42.32 21.07
N PRO A 559 0.35 41.69 19.88
CA PRO A 559 1.46 40.79 19.55
C PRO A 559 2.87 41.40 19.69
N SER A 560 3.00 42.71 19.53
CA SER A 560 4.26 43.45 19.70
C SER A 560 4.71 43.55 21.16
N GLU A 561 3.80 43.40 22.11
CA GLU A 561 4.04 43.60 23.56
C GLU A 561 4.39 42.30 24.29
N LEU A 562 4.40 41.17 23.58
CA LEU A 562 4.74 39.86 24.15
C LEU A 562 6.21 39.83 24.59
N ASN A 563 6.43 39.50 25.85
CA ASN A 563 7.76 39.24 26.39
C ASN A 563 8.25 37.82 26.01
N LEU A 564 9.50 37.50 26.34
CA LEU A 564 10.10 36.21 26.00
C LEU A 564 9.39 35.02 26.65
N ALA A 565 8.96 35.14 27.91
CA ALA A 565 8.29 34.05 28.61
C ALA A 565 6.91 33.75 28.02
N GLU A 566 6.15 34.78 27.65
CA GLU A 566 4.86 34.69 26.97
C GLU A 566 5.01 34.12 25.55
N ALA A 567 6.05 34.56 24.82
CA ALA A 567 6.39 34.03 23.52
C ALA A 567 6.69 32.52 23.55
N ILE A 568 7.53 32.07 24.48
CA ILE A 568 7.87 30.65 24.64
C ILE A 568 6.64 29.84 25.08
N PHE A 569 5.78 30.39 25.96
CA PHE A 569 4.53 29.73 26.32
C PHE A 569 3.68 29.44 25.09
N LEU A 570 3.41 30.49 24.30
CA LEU A 570 2.61 30.39 23.08
C LEU A 570 3.23 29.34 22.15
N THR A 571 4.53 29.42 21.89
CA THR A 571 5.19 28.42 21.03
C THR A 571 5.01 26.98 21.56
N SER A 572 5.04 26.79 22.88
CA SER A 572 4.89 25.47 23.50
C SER A 572 3.53 24.79 23.31
N ILE A 573 2.50 25.54 22.91
CA ILE A 573 1.13 25.01 22.73
C ILE A 573 0.79 24.74 21.26
N ILE A 574 1.56 25.23 20.29
CA ILE A 574 1.36 25.00 18.84
C ILE A 574 1.19 23.51 18.48
N PRO A 575 1.98 22.57 19.04
CA PRO A 575 1.81 21.15 18.70
C PRO A 575 0.49 20.54 19.15
N SER A 576 -0.19 21.12 20.14
CA SER A 576 -1.44 20.61 20.72
C SER A 576 -2.29 21.74 21.33
N PRO A 577 -2.82 22.67 20.50
CA PRO A 577 -3.38 23.94 20.98
C PRO A 577 -4.61 23.74 21.87
N LYS A 578 -5.44 22.74 21.57
CA LYS A 578 -6.64 22.40 22.38
C LYS A 578 -6.31 21.85 23.77
N ARG A 579 -5.07 21.40 24.00
CA ARG A 579 -4.60 20.88 25.28
C ARG A 579 -3.89 21.96 26.12
N TYR A 580 -3.97 23.24 25.76
CA TYR A 580 -3.26 24.30 26.49
C TYR A 580 -3.54 24.31 28.01
N ARG A 581 -4.77 23.96 28.43
CA ARG A 581 -5.18 23.93 29.85
C ARG A 581 -4.30 23.02 30.70
N SER A 582 -3.78 21.91 30.14
CA SER A 582 -2.90 21.00 30.88
C SER A 582 -1.56 21.64 31.25
N SER A 583 -1.23 22.80 30.70
CA SER A 583 -0.04 23.59 31.03
C SER A 583 -0.15 24.29 32.38
N PHE A 584 -1.35 24.38 32.96
CA PHE A 584 -1.64 25.16 34.16
C PHE A 584 -2.21 24.30 35.30
N ASP A 585 -1.98 24.74 36.54
CA ASP A 585 -2.68 24.24 37.72
C ASP A 585 -4.06 24.92 37.90
N SER A 586 -4.81 24.51 38.93
CA SER A 586 -6.16 25.05 39.22
C SER A 586 -6.17 26.52 39.62
N TYR A 587 -5.01 27.10 39.94
CA TYR A 587 -4.84 28.52 40.28
C TYR A 587 -4.37 29.34 39.08
N GLY A 588 -4.12 28.71 37.93
CA GLY A 588 -3.67 29.35 36.71
C GLY A 588 -2.16 29.58 36.64
N ASN A 589 -1.37 28.92 37.50
CA ASN A 589 0.08 28.95 37.42
C ASN A 589 0.59 27.90 36.43
N LEU A 590 1.67 28.21 35.73
CA LEU A 590 2.30 27.27 34.80
C LEU A 590 2.89 26.08 35.58
N ARG A 591 2.58 24.85 35.14
CA ARG A 591 3.09 23.63 35.78
C ARG A 591 4.60 23.47 35.59
N SER A 592 5.27 22.93 36.61
CA SER A 592 6.73 22.81 36.69
C SER A 592 7.38 22.09 35.50
N TYR A 593 6.71 21.09 34.91
CA TYR A 593 7.23 20.32 33.78
C TYR A 593 7.53 21.19 32.53
N LYS A 594 6.89 22.37 32.39
CA LYS A 594 7.16 23.30 31.29
C LYS A 594 8.53 23.97 31.40
N SER A 595 9.15 23.99 32.57
CA SER A 595 10.48 24.60 32.79
C SER A 595 11.55 24.00 31.87
N GLY A 596 11.47 22.70 31.58
CA GLY A 596 12.38 22.03 30.65
C GLY A 596 12.29 22.61 29.24
N TYR A 597 11.07 22.86 28.75
CA TYR A 597 10.84 23.46 27.44
C TYR A 597 11.37 24.89 27.35
N TYR A 598 11.17 25.70 28.40
CA TYR A 598 11.69 27.07 28.47
C TYR A 598 13.21 27.12 28.39
N ARG A 599 13.89 26.28 29.18
CA ARG A 599 15.35 26.17 29.13
C ARG A 599 15.83 25.70 27.76
N LEU A 600 15.15 24.70 27.18
CA LEU A 600 15.49 24.17 25.86
C LEU A 600 15.44 25.27 24.80
N ILE A 601 14.27 25.89 24.59
CA ILE A 601 14.07 26.93 23.58
C ILE A 601 14.95 28.16 23.87
N GLY A 602 14.99 28.63 25.11
CA GLY A 602 15.85 29.74 25.50
C GLY A 602 17.33 29.47 25.20
N SER A 603 17.82 28.26 25.47
CA SER A 603 19.21 27.90 25.21
C SER A 603 19.53 27.85 23.72
N HIS A 604 18.59 27.38 22.89
CA HIS A 604 18.73 27.40 21.43
C HIS A 604 18.69 28.83 20.89
N MET A 605 17.81 29.69 21.40
CA MET A 605 17.74 31.10 21.02
C MET A 605 19.04 31.83 21.40
N LEU A 606 19.59 31.58 22.58
CA LEU A 606 20.88 32.14 23.02
C LEU A 606 22.03 31.67 22.11
N LYS A 607 22.14 30.36 21.87
CA LYS A 607 23.19 29.78 20.99
C LYS A 607 23.16 30.35 19.57
N ARG A 608 21.99 30.76 19.10
CA ARG A 608 21.77 31.37 17.78
C ARG A 608 21.92 32.90 17.79
N GLY A 609 22.24 33.51 18.94
CA GLY A 609 22.35 34.97 19.06
C GLY A 609 21.02 35.73 18.97
N LEU A 610 19.89 35.05 19.16
CA LEU A 610 18.55 35.65 19.06
C LEU A 610 18.13 36.37 20.34
N ILE A 611 18.81 36.08 21.46
CA ILE A 611 18.67 36.73 22.77
C ILE A 611 20.05 36.89 23.42
N SER A 612 20.21 37.87 24.29
CA SER A 612 21.44 38.05 25.08
C SER A 612 21.53 37.04 26.22
N ARG A 613 22.73 36.85 26.76
CA ARG A 613 22.95 36.01 27.95
C ARG A 613 22.15 36.49 29.16
N GLU A 614 22.11 37.81 29.37
CA GLU A 614 21.32 38.44 30.43
C GLU A 614 19.82 38.14 30.31
N VAL A 615 19.26 38.22 29.10
CA VAL A 615 17.85 37.89 28.86
C VAL A 615 17.58 36.40 29.14
N TYR A 616 18.52 35.52 28.79
CA TYR A 616 18.40 34.09 29.07
C TYR A 616 18.51 33.77 30.56
N ASP A 617 19.43 34.41 31.29
CA ASP A 617 19.62 34.17 32.72
C ASP A 617 18.42 34.63 33.55
N ASN A 618 17.70 35.64 33.06
CA ASN A 618 16.46 36.14 33.65
C ASN A 618 15.20 35.44 33.10
N LEU A 619 15.32 34.39 32.29
CA LEU A 619 14.18 33.66 31.73
C LEU A 619 13.59 32.70 32.77
N TYR A 620 12.43 33.07 33.33
CA TYR A 620 11.65 32.23 34.21
C TYR A 620 10.35 31.77 33.54
N PRO A 621 9.91 30.51 33.74
CA PRO A 621 8.68 29.96 33.17
C PRO A 621 7.44 30.47 33.93
N ASN A 622 7.26 31.79 33.95
CA ASN A 622 6.14 32.46 34.59
C ASN A 622 5.35 33.24 33.53
N VAL A 623 4.05 32.92 33.43
CA VAL A 623 3.10 33.64 32.60
C VAL A 623 1.81 33.82 33.38
N ARG A 624 1.23 35.02 33.32
CA ARG A 624 -0.05 35.32 33.99
C ARG A 624 -1.16 35.37 32.95
N LEU A 625 -2.11 34.44 33.05
CA LEU A 625 -3.28 34.42 32.19
C LEU A 625 -4.19 35.63 32.46
N TYR A 626 -4.79 36.16 31.40
CA TYR A 626 -5.73 37.28 31.44
C TYR A 626 -7.09 36.89 30.83
N GLY A 627 -8.15 37.56 31.29
CA GLY A 627 -9.51 37.46 30.75
C GLY A 627 -9.97 36.02 30.55
N ARG A 628 -10.58 35.75 29.38
CA ARG A 628 -11.20 34.46 29.06
C ARG A 628 -10.25 33.26 29.20
N ALA A 629 -8.96 33.40 28.90
CA ALA A 629 -8.03 32.27 29.07
C ALA A 629 -7.86 31.88 30.54
N ARG A 630 -7.86 32.88 31.44
CA ARG A 630 -7.82 32.67 32.88
C ARG A 630 -9.11 32.01 33.37
N ASP A 631 -10.26 32.52 32.95
CA ASP A 631 -11.59 32.02 33.37
C ASP A 631 -11.78 30.54 32.98
N LEU A 632 -11.20 30.13 31.86
CA LEU A 632 -11.26 28.75 31.37
C LEU A 632 -10.26 27.79 32.03
N VAL A 633 -9.35 28.29 32.87
CA VAL A 633 -8.25 27.52 33.49
C VAL A 633 -8.35 27.53 35.01
N VAL A 634 -8.63 28.69 35.59
CA VAL A 634 -8.73 28.86 37.04
C VAL A 634 -10.08 28.35 37.49
N THR A 635 -10.07 27.22 38.19
CA THR A 635 -11.28 26.57 38.74
C THR A 635 -11.33 26.60 40.25
N ALA A 636 -10.24 26.99 40.92
CA ALA A 636 -10.22 27.18 42.37
C ALA A 636 -10.93 28.49 42.76
N ILE A 637 -11.91 28.41 43.66
CA ILE A 637 -12.53 29.57 44.29
C ILE A 637 -11.51 30.16 45.27
N ASP A 638 -11.27 31.46 45.15
CA ASP A 638 -10.39 32.19 46.07
C ASP A 638 -11.09 32.34 47.43
N THR A 639 -10.84 31.40 48.35
CA THR A 639 -11.41 31.41 49.71
C THR A 639 -10.74 32.44 50.63
N THR A 640 -10.01 33.43 50.10
CA THR A 640 -9.37 34.47 50.92
C THR A 640 -10.24 35.71 51.15
N GLN A 641 -11.51 35.73 50.72
CA GLN A 641 -12.50 36.63 51.29
C GLN A 641 -13.25 35.95 52.43
N LEU A 642 -13.02 36.46 53.64
CA LEU A 642 -13.68 36.10 54.90
C LEU A 642 -15.20 36.03 54.72
N GLU A 643 -15.79 34.86 54.99
CA GLU A 643 -17.12 34.81 55.61
C GLU A 643 -17.00 34.14 56.99
N PRO A 644 -17.82 34.58 57.96
CA PRO A 644 -17.71 34.13 59.34
C PRO A 644 -18.17 32.69 59.49
N ASP A 645 -17.49 32.03 60.41
CA ASP A 645 -17.76 30.72 61.00
C ASP A 645 -19.24 30.29 60.99
N SER A 646 -19.55 29.23 60.25
CA SER A 646 -20.62 28.30 60.61
C SER A 646 -20.26 26.90 60.13
N THR A 647 -19.67 26.14 61.06
CA THR A 647 -19.77 24.68 61.16
C THR A 647 -20.98 24.05 60.46
N GLU A 648 -20.73 23.25 59.43
CA GLU A 648 -21.37 21.94 59.24
C GLU A 648 -20.60 21.13 58.18
N PHE A 649 -20.09 19.97 58.61
CA PHE A 649 -19.50 18.97 57.74
C PHE A 649 -20.63 18.22 57.02
N GLU A 650 -20.63 18.22 55.69
CA GLU A 650 -21.27 17.14 54.92
C GLU A 650 -20.32 16.58 53.86
N LEU A 651 -20.28 15.25 53.84
CA LEU A 651 -19.36 14.41 53.09
C LEU A 651 -19.69 14.33 51.59
N GLN A 652 -18.62 14.15 50.83
CA GLN A 652 -18.49 13.83 49.40
C GLN A 652 -19.65 13.09 48.70
N THR A 653 -19.83 13.45 47.42
CA THR A 653 -19.89 12.45 46.34
C THR A 653 -18.97 12.87 45.19
N ILE A 654 -17.95 12.06 44.94
CA ILE A 654 -17.11 12.07 43.74
C ILE A 654 -17.95 11.49 42.61
N ASP A 655 -18.18 12.26 41.55
CA ASP A 655 -18.70 11.71 40.29
C ASP A 655 -17.55 11.64 39.27
N MET A 656 -17.08 10.42 39.03
CA MET A 656 -16.10 10.07 38.02
C MET A 656 -16.84 9.58 36.77
N LEU A 657 -17.23 10.44 35.85
CA LEU A 657 -17.61 10.05 34.49
C LEU A 657 -17.58 11.28 33.56
N ASP A 658 -16.49 11.42 32.79
CA ASP A 658 -16.54 11.68 31.35
C ASP A 658 -15.12 11.72 30.77
N PHE A 659 -14.83 10.70 29.97
CA PHE A 659 -13.58 10.39 29.26
C PHE A 659 -13.41 11.20 27.98
#